data_AF-A0A955ZMW1-F1
#
_entry.id   AF-A0A955ZMW1-F1
#
_cell.length_a   1.000
_cell.length_b   1.000
_cell.length_c   1.000
_cell.angle_alpha   90.00
_cell.angle_beta   90.00
_cell.angle_gamma   90.00
#
_symmetry.space_group_name_H-M   'P 1'
#
loop_
_entity.id
_entity.type
_entity.pdbx_description
1 polymer ?
#
loop_
_entity_poly.entity_id
_entity_poly.type
_entity_poly.pdbx_seq_one_letter_code
_entity_poly.pdbx_strand_id
1 'polypeptide(L)'
;NDNRNFNRATALRQFGSTWKPLVYHAALSLGWSPDDPLDNSRNVFPFSTTFYYPSPDHHPAPVVSMAWAGVNSENVASIWLLYHLTDPLDGEQVRRLAQQLDLARRTDETAESYRTRIQKLGVLPTKDRMKEGLFLQSRQEVVSGLSVSAHPEDELALRSLLYGWGFASERVRAGRDGPSTRAWKDRALSNDWQTLSERMSGCSFQYGALADAMADGRLPDPEVVHDLSGLLDGDVIRLACGAIPEGYVVVDASFIESVRPPPAPTVVRPLFPEPVEVPRPRRRLFGRDPVGTEPAEDDLPTVVAGPQLAPLADLLVDDRLHASTITALSDAMTRRELTLQTAEDPPDLYSPEVLYWHQDFRVLLAMRYVASLAEDFGVATEIREVLAMPLGASEITLEEAVSMYEGLTTGRAWQFPGHAGRTRTEPIQTSTLLIAEIRDVDGRVLYQAEPAATRITDPVVGGMTDDILRNVVLYGTGRRASSAIRLGGSVVPVGGKTGTTNDFRNAAFVGYAPRATPEGFVVEGGFTVGAYVGYDDNRSMSAGRIRIAGASGALPAWIGTLQGLAAGGLLGDAPTVAPVGGVWPLVQPARTSQVTVDAKVGLPATGEGTATVLVREAWDASLPDLAVQRIERPPRIAPNTEDALLLGTPSEE
;
A
#
# COMPACT_ATOMS: atom_id res chain seq x y z
N ASN A 1 44.86 11.07 -0.24
CA ASN A 1 43.43 11.26 0.14
C ASN A 1 43.22 12.68 0.64
N ASP A 2 43.42 13.69 -0.22
CA ASP A 2 43.15 15.08 0.15
C ASP A 2 41.73 15.42 -0.31
N ASN A 3 40.77 15.38 0.62
CA ASN A 3 39.33 15.54 0.37
C ASN A 3 38.88 17.02 0.20
N ARG A 4 39.81 17.92 -0.16
CA ARG A 4 39.58 19.37 -0.21
C ARG A 4 38.48 19.79 -1.20
N ASN A 5 38.16 18.95 -2.18
CA ASN A 5 37.19 19.25 -3.24
C ASN A 5 35.87 18.45 -3.11
N PHE A 6 35.66 17.69 -2.02
CA PHE A 6 34.44 16.89 -1.86
C PHE A 6 33.28 17.73 -1.30
N ASN A 7 32.34 18.12 -2.17
CA ASN A 7 31.13 18.83 -1.75
C ASN A 7 30.03 17.85 -1.31
N ARG A 8 29.82 17.76 0.01
CA ARG A 8 28.83 16.86 0.64
C ARG A 8 27.38 17.20 0.32
N ALA A 9 27.07 18.45 -0.01
CA ALA A 9 25.71 18.87 -0.35
C ALA A 9 25.28 18.36 -1.74
N THR A 10 26.26 18.16 -2.62
CA THR A 10 26.06 17.85 -4.04
C THR A 10 26.55 16.44 -4.40
N ALA A 11 27.05 15.69 -3.42
CA ALA A 11 27.44 14.32 -3.60
C ALA A 11 26.21 13.42 -3.61
N LEU A 12 26.19 12.46 -4.52
CA LEU A 12 25.15 11.45 -4.57
C LEU A 12 25.24 10.52 -3.36
N ARG A 13 24.10 10.31 -2.69
CA ARG A 13 23.96 9.47 -1.51
C ARG A 13 22.61 8.78 -1.49
N GLN A 14 22.59 7.58 -0.93
CA GLN A 14 21.35 6.90 -0.58
C GLN A 14 20.78 7.52 0.70
N PHE A 15 19.50 7.91 0.65
CA PHE A 15 18.79 8.49 1.80
C PHE A 15 17.85 7.49 2.50
N GLY A 16 17.80 6.23 2.05
CA GLY A 16 17.02 5.19 2.72
C GLY A 16 15.53 5.51 2.78
N SER A 17 14.89 5.23 3.93
CA SER A 17 13.45 5.39 4.14
C SER A 17 12.89 6.82 4.00
N THR A 18 13.71 7.85 3.74
CA THR A 18 13.19 9.17 3.36
C THR A 18 12.52 9.16 1.98
N TRP A 19 12.62 8.07 1.21
CA TRP A 19 11.91 7.88 -0.06
C TRP A 19 10.45 7.44 0.11
N LYS A 20 10.08 6.83 1.26
CA LYS A 20 8.71 6.35 1.48
C LYS A 20 7.63 7.44 1.35
N PRO A 21 7.82 8.66 1.89
CA PRO A 21 6.86 9.75 1.71
C PRO A 21 6.55 10.09 0.25
N LEU A 22 7.51 9.92 -0.67
CA LEU A 22 7.25 10.11 -2.10
C LEU A 22 6.27 9.06 -2.64
N VAL A 23 6.40 7.80 -2.23
CA VAL A 23 5.48 6.71 -2.62
C VAL A 23 4.09 6.94 -2.01
N TYR A 24 4.03 7.41 -0.76
CA TYR A 24 2.77 7.77 -0.12
C TYR A 24 2.10 8.95 -0.83
N HIS A 25 2.84 10.01 -1.15
CA HIS A 25 2.31 11.14 -1.91
C HIS A 25 1.82 10.72 -3.31
N ALA A 26 2.55 9.84 -3.98
CA ALA A 26 2.13 9.25 -5.25
C ALA A 26 0.83 8.45 -5.08
N ALA A 27 0.70 7.62 -4.05
CA ALA A 27 -0.52 6.86 -3.78
C ALA A 27 -1.72 7.79 -3.52
N LEU A 28 -1.54 8.78 -2.65
CA LEU A 28 -2.54 9.79 -2.39
C LEU A 28 -2.95 10.51 -3.68
N SER A 29 -2.01 10.85 -4.55
CA SER A 29 -2.28 11.48 -5.85
C SER A 29 -3.05 10.60 -6.84
N LEU A 30 -3.15 9.29 -6.60
CA LEU A 30 -3.86 8.33 -7.44
C LEU A 30 -5.13 7.76 -6.79
N GLY A 31 -5.56 8.31 -5.65
CA GLY A 31 -6.86 8.00 -5.06
C GLY A 31 -6.82 7.16 -3.80
N TRP A 32 -5.63 6.80 -3.31
CA TRP A 32 -5.48 6.20 -1.99
C TRP A 32 -5.75 7.21 -0.88
N SER A 33 -6.13 6.70 0.29
CA SER A 33 -6.31 7.42 1.55
C SER A 33 -5.27 6.99 2.60
N PRO A 34 -4.86 7.86 3.54
CA PRO A 34 -3.88 7.49 4.58
C PRO A 34 -4.29 6.34 5.50
N ASP A 35 -5.60 6.09 5.64
CA ASP A 35 -6.22 5.04 6.45
C ASP A 35 -6.57 3.77 5.68
N ASP A 36 -6.32 3.73 4.36
CA ASP A 36 -6.57 2.54 3.55
C ASP A 36 -5.80 1.32 4.08
N PRO A 37 -6.41 0.12 4.07
CA PRO A 37 -5.75 -1.09 4.51
C PRO A 37 -4.68 -1.52 3.49
N LEU A 38 -3.47 -1.75 3.99
CA LEU A 38 -2.32 -2.26 3.25
C LEU A 38 -1.94 -3.63 3.79
N ASP A 39 -1.70 -4.58 2.90
CA ASP A 39 -1.16 -5.89 3.28
C ASP A 39 0.31 -5.75 3.66
N ASN A 40 0.62 -6.23 4.85
CA ASN A 40 1.93 -6.18 5.47
C ASN A 40 2.47 -7.58 5.80
N SER A 41 1.81 -8.61 5.28
CA SER A 41 2.24 -10.00 5.38
C SER A 41 3.48 -10.21 4.52
N ARG A 42 4.40 -11.06 4.99
CA ARG A 42 5.59 -11.41 4.19
C ARG A 42 5.15 -12.06 2.89
N ASN A 43 5.46 -11.38 1.78
CA ASN A 43 5.09 -11.83 0.45
C ASN A 43 6.27 -11.70 -0.52
N VAL A 44 6.06 -12.15 -1.75
CA VAL A 44 6.99 -12.07 -2.86
C VAL A 44 6.44 -11.15 -3.94
N PHE A 45 7.31 -10.34 -4.52
CA PHE A 45 6.97 -9.35 -5.54
C PHE A 45 7.75 -9.67 -6.83
N PRO A 46 7.14 -10.41 -7.76
CA PRO A 46 7.75 -10.67 -9.06
C PRO A 46 7.71 -9.42 -9.95
N PHE A 47 8.80 -9.18 -10.67
CA PHE A 47 8.88 -8.20 -11.74
C PHE A 47 9.83 -8.70 -12.82
N SER A 48 9.34 -8.81 -14.05
CA SER A 48 10.08 -9.39 -15.17
C SER A 48 10.52 -10.82 -14.85
N THR A 49 11.82 -11.05 -14.67
CA THR A 49 12.40 -12.36 -14.32
C THR A 49 12.93 -12.44 -12.88
N THR A 50 12.68 -11.41 -12.07
CA THR A 50 13.21 -11.31 -10.70
C THR A 50 12.09 -11.39 -9.66
N PHE A 51 12.39 -12.05 -8.54
CA PHE A 51 11.50 -12.16 -7.38
C PHE A 51 12.10 -11.39 -6.22
N TYR A 52 11.40 -10.36 -5.75
CA TYR A 52 11.84 -9.54 -4.63
C TYR A 52 11.12 -9.92 -3.34
N TYR A 53 11.88 -9.98 -2.25
CA TYR A 53 11.45 -10.44 -0.94
C TYR A 53 11.81 -9.37 0.10
N PRO A 54 10.94 -8.37 0.35
CA PRO A 54 11.22 -7.35 1.35
C PRO A 54 11.26 -7.96 2.74
N SER A 55 12.15 -7.43 3.58
CA SER A 55 12.24 -7.83 4.99
C SER A 55 11.50 -6.81 5.84
N PRO A 56 10.59 -7.24 6.74
CA PRO A 56 9.97 -6.34 7.70
C PRO A 56 11.01 -5.93 8.74
N ASP A 57 10.94 -4.67 9.20
CA ASP A 57 11.86 -4.13 10.21
C ASP A 57 11.48 -4.55 11.64
N HIS A 58 10.26 -5.05 11.84
CA HIS A 58 9.71 -5.54 13.11
C HIS A 58 8.75 -6.72 12.88
N HIS A 59 7.97 -7.12 13.89
CA HIS A 59 6.91 -8.13 13.79
C HIS A 59 5.57 -7.38 13.80
N PRO A 60 5.13 -6.86 12.65
CA PRO A 60 3.98 -5.98 12.58
C PRO A 60 2.68 -6.79 12.52
N ALA A 61 1.55 -6.10 12.69
CA ALA A 61 0.27 -6.64 12.29
C ALA A 61 0.26 -6.96 10.77
N PRO A 62 -0.49 -7.98 10.33
CA PRO A 62 -0.57 -8.37 8.92
C PRO A 62 -1.26 -7.32 8.04
N VAL A 63 -2.09 -6.45 8.63
CA VAL A 63 -2.76 -5.35 7.96
C VAL A 63 -2.49 -4.06 8.72
N VAL A 64 -2.08 -3.02 8.00
CA VAL A 64 -1.75 -1.70 8.55
C VAL A 64 -2.18 -0.61 7.57
N SER A 65 -2.21 0.65 7.99
CA SER A 65 -2.46 1.76 7.06
C SER A 65 -1.20 2.45 6.55
N MET A 66 -1.35 3.30 5.53
CA MET A 66 -0.27 4.13 5.00
C MET A 66 0.32 5.07 6.06
N ALA A 67 -0.54 5.71 6.86
CA ALA A 67 -0.10 6.60 7.94
C ALA A 67 0.72 5.82 8.98
N TRP A 68 0.28 4.62 9.34
CA TRP A 68 1.01 3.75 10.26
C TRP A 68 2.35 3.29 9.70
N ALA A 69 2.38 2.90 8.43
CA ALA A 69 3.59 2.49 7.74
C ALA A 69 4.63 3.62 7.71
N GLY A 70 4.20 4.88 7.56
CA GLY A 70 5.07 6.04 7.65
C GLY A 70 5.70 6.22 9.04
N VAL A 71 4.89 6.10 10.09
CA VAL A 71 5.33 6.23 11.50
C VAL A 71 6.38 5.19 11.86
N ASN A 72 6.10 3.93 11.54
CA ASN A 72 6.93 2.79 11.90
C ASN A 72 8.04 2.52 10.89
N SER A 73 8.03 3.24 9.77
CA SER A 73 8.97 3.05 8.66
C SER A 73 8.89 1.62 8.11
N GLU A 74 7.69 1.07 7.94
CA GLU A 74 7.44 -0.31 7.51
C GLU A 74 7.82 -0.54 6.04
N ASN A 75 8.58 -1.60 5.75
CA ASN A 75 9.05 -1.91 4.40
C ASN A 75 8.00 -2.65 3.60
N VAL A 76 7.37 -3.68 4.17
CA VAL A 76 6.51 -4.60 3.41
C VAL A 76 5.28 -3.87 2.87
N ALA A 77 4.54 -3.15 3.72
CA ALA A 77 3.42 -2.31 3.30
C ALA A 77 3.81 -1.23 2.26
N SER A 78 5.00 -0.64 2.37
CA SER A 78 5.49 0.34 1.37
C SER A 78 5.77 -0.28 0.00
N ILE A 79 6.30 -1.51 -0.03
CA ILE A 79 6.52 -2.25 -1.28
C ILE A 79 5.18 -2.70 -1.87
N TRP A 80 4.28 -3.21 -1.02
CA TRP A 80 2.94 -3.58 -1.43
C TRP A 80 2.20 -2.38 -2.06
N LEU A 81 2.23 -1.22 -1.41
CA LEU A 81 1.60 -0.01 -1.94
C LEU A 81 2.20 0.42 -3.29
N LEU A 82 3.52 0.31 -3.48
CA LEU A 82 4.13 0.55 -4.80
C LEU A 82 3.61 -0.44 -5.85
N TYR A 83 3.47 -1.72 -5.48
CA TYR A 83 3.02 -2.78 -6.39
C TYR A 83 1.57 -2.59 -6.84
N HIS A 84 0.73 -2.09 -5.92
CA HIS A 84 -0.70 -1.83 -6.12
C HIS A 84 -1.02 -0.37 -6.44
N LEU A 85 0.00 0.48 -6.63
CA LEU A 85 -0.13 1.93 -6.66
C LEU A 85 -1.23 2.44 -7.62
N THR A 86 -1.38 1.75 -8.75
CA THR A 86 -2.30 2.12 -9.83
C THR A 86 -3.64 1.39 -9.78
N ASP A 87 -3.91 0.56 -8.76
CA ASP A 87 -5.15 -0.22 -8.60
C ASP A 87 -6.44 0.60 -8.49
N PRO A 88 -6.44 1.81 -7.90
CA PRO A 88 -7.63 2.67 -7.93
C PRO A 88 -7.99 3.21 -9.32
N LEU A 89 -7.08 3.09 -10.31
CA LEU A 89 -7.28 3.68 -11.63
C LEU A 89 -8.11 2.76 -12.53
N ASP A 90 -9.02 3.36 -13.31
CA ASP A 90 -9.70 2.70 -14.41
C ASP A 90 -8.81 2.60 -15.66
N GLY A 91 -9.28 1.87 -16.68
CA GLY A 91 -8.50 1.64 -17.90
C GLY A 91 -8.17 2.91 -18.70
N GLU A 92 -9.02 3.94 -18.65
CA GLU A 92 -8.79 5.21 -19.33
C GLU A 92 -7.76 6.06 -18.58
N GLN A 93 -7.83 6.08 -17.25
CA GLN A 93 -6.83 6.70 -16.38
C GLN A 93 -5.47 6.03 -16.55
N VAL A 94 -5.40 4.69 -16.59
CA VAL A 94 -4.16 3.95 -16.84
C VAL A 94 -3.58 4.31 -18.21
N ARG A 95 -4.42 4.39 -19.25
CA ARG A 95 -3.99 4.79 -20.60
C ARG A 95 -3.43 6.21 -20.61
N ARG A 96 -4.09 7.16 -19.97
CA ARG A 96 -3.61 8.55 -19.87
C ARG A 96 -2.30 8.64 -19.11
N LEU A 97 -2.18 7.96 -17.98
CA LEU A 97 -0.95 7.93 -17.20
C LEU A 97 0.20 7.30 -18.01
N ALA A 98 -0.06 6.20 -18.72
CA ALA A 98 0.92 5.59 -19.61
C ALA A 98 1.34 6.52 -20.76
N GLN A 99 0.43 7.37 -21.27
CA GLN A 99 0.76 8.38 -22.28
C GLN A 99 1.64 9.50 -21.71
N GLN A 100 1.29 10.04 -20.53
CA GLN A 100 2.07 11.07 -19.85
C GLN A 100 3.49 10.57 -19.50
N LEU A 101 3.62 9.30 -19.15
CA LEU A 101 4.90 8.70 -18.74
C LEU A 101 5.68 8.06 -19.90
N ASP A 102 5.29 8.33 -21.15
CA ASP A 102 5.94 7.78 -22.34
C ASP A 102 6.01 6.24 -22.36
N LEU A 103 5.02 5.56 -21.77
CA LEU A 103 4.87 4.10 -21.80
C LEU A 103 3.81 3.64 -22.81
N ALA A 104 2.98 4.55 -23.31
CA ALA A 104 2.12 4.31 -24.46
C ALA A 104 2.93 4.38 -25.78
N ARG A 105 2.38 3.78 -26.84
CA ARG A 105 2.95 3.92 -28.18
C ARG A 105 2.81 5.36 -28.67
N ARG A 106 3.89 5.94 -29.18
CA ARG A 106 3.88 7.30 -29.75
C ARG A 106 3.25 7.29 -31.14
N THR A 107 2.72 8.44 -31.58
CA THR A 107 2.06 8.57 -32.89
C THR A 107 3.02 8.37 -34.07
N ASP A 108 4.29 8.71 -33.89
CA ASP A 108 5.38 8.60 -34.86
C ASP A 108 6.17 7.29 -34.73
N GLU A 109 5.83 6.43 -33.76
CA GLU A 109 6.55 5.20 -33.46
C GLU A 109 5.93 3.98 -34.17
N THR A 110 6.77 3.16 -34.81
CA THR A 110 6.34 1.87 -35.39
C THR A 110 5.99 0.86 -34.30
N ALA A 111 5.12 -0.10 -34.61
CA ALA A 111 4.75 -1.14 -33.64
C ALA A 111 5.97 -1.95 -33.15
N GLU A 112 6.95 -2.20 -34.02
CA GLU A 112 8.18 -2.93 -33.68
C GLU A 112 9.11 -2.12 -32.76
N SER A 113 9.25 -0.81 -32.99
CA SER A 113 9.99 0.08 -32.08
C SER A 113 9.35 0.11 -30.70
N TYR A 114 8.02 0.25 -30.65
CA TYR A 114 7.27 0.26 -29.40
C TYR A 114 7.49 -1.04 -28.60
N ARG A 115 7.36 -2.19 -29.27
CA ARG A 115 7.63 -3.51 -28.67
C ARG A 115 9.03 -3.58 -28.09
N THR A 116 10.03 -3.20 -28.87
CA THR A 116 11.44 -3.23 -28.46
C THR A 116 11.68 -2.32 -27.24
N ARG A 117 11.06 -1.14 -27.22
CA ARG A 117 11.18 -0.18 -26.11
C ARG A 117 10.59 -0.73 -24.82
N ILE A 118 9.37 -1.25 -24.87
CA ILE A 118 8.70 -1.85 -23.71
C ILE A 118 9.43 -3.10 -23.19
N GLN A 119 9.95 -3.95 -24.09
CA GLN A 119 10.76 -5.11 -23.71
C GLN A 119 12.06 -4.72 -23.00
N LYS A 120 12.75 -3.66 -23.48
CA LYS A 120 13.97 -3.14 -22.84
C LYS A 120 13.73 -2.61 -21.43
N LEU A 121 12.50 -2.21 -21.12
CA LEU A 121 12.07 -1.79 -19.79
C LEU A 121 11.66 -2.97 -18.89
N GLY A 122 11.83 -4.22 -19.37
CA GLY A 122 11.60 -5.43 -18.60
C GLY A 122 10.21 -6.03 -18.71
N VAL A 123 9.30 -5.42 -19.48
CA VAL A 123 7.94 -5.92 -19.68
C VAL A 123 7.93 -6.90 -20.85
N LEU A 124 7.74 -8.18 -20.52
CA LEU A 124 7.81 -9.29 -21.47
C LEU A 124 6.46 -10.01 -21.56
N PRO A 125 5.47 -9.43 -22.27
CA PRO A 125 4.19 -10.08 -22.45
C PRO A 125 4.38 -11.27 -23.40
N THR A 126 3.98 -12.46 -22.96
CA THR A 126 3.98 -13.70 -23.74
C THR A 126 2.56 -14.26 -23.81
N LYS A 127 2.31 -15.17 -24.76
CA LYS A 127 1.03 -15.88 -24.83
C LYS A 127 0.73 -16.63 -23.53
N ASP A 128 1.75 -17.21 -22.89
CA ASP A 128 1.60 -17.93 -21.62
C ASP A 128 1.27 -16.99 -20.44
N ARG A 129 1.63 -15.71 -20.55
CA ARG A 129 1.31 -14.67 -19.55
C ARG A 129 0.00 -13.92 -19.84
N MET A 130 -0.71 -14.24 -20.92
CA MET A 130 -2.05 -13.70 -21.17
C MET A 130 -3.01 -13.97 -20.02
N LYS A 131 -2.93 -15.17 -19.42
CA LYS A 131 -3.77 -15.57 -18.29
C LYS A 131 -3.52 -14.72 -17.03
N GLU A 132 -2.30 -14.22 -16.84
CA GLU A 132 -1.98 -13.27 -15.77
C GLU A 132 -2.70 -11.93 -15.98
N GLY A 133 -2.78 -11.44 -17.22
CA GLY A 133 -3.54 -10.24 -17.54
C GLY A 133 -5.05 -10.41 -17.36
N LEU A 134 -5.59 -11.55 -17.80
CA LEU A 134 -7.00 -11.91 -17.56
C LEU A 134 -7.32 -12.00 -16.08
N PHE A 135 -6.42 -12.59 -15.29
CA PHE A 135 -6.55 -12.67 -13.85
C PHE A 135 -6.63 -11.28 -13.23
N LEU A 136 -5.73 -10.35 -13.58
CA LEU A 136 -5.73 -8.99 -13.03
C LEU A 136 -7.01 -8.22 -13.38
N GLN A 137 -7.50 -8.35 -14.61
CA GLN A 137 -8.80 -7.78 -15.02
C GLN A 137 -9.97 -8.35 -14.19
N SER A 138 -10.01 -9.68 -14.06
CA SER A 138 -11.07 -10.38 -13.32
C SER A 138 -11.04 -10.05 -11.83
N ARG A 139 -9.83 -9.94 -11.26
CA ARG A 139 -9.61 -9.53 -9.88
C ARG A 139 -10.17 -8.14 -9.62
N GLN A 140 -9.92 -7.16 -10.49
CA GLN A 140 -10.45 -5.81 -10.31
C GLN A 140 -11.99 -5.77 -10.39
N GLU A 141 -12.59 -6.56 -11.30
CA GLU A 141 -14.04 -6.71 -11.41
C GLU A 141 -14.64 -7.27 -10.10
N VAL A 142 -14.07 -8.35 -9.56
CA VAL A 142 -14.55 -8.97 -8.33
C VAL A 142 -14.34 -8.05 -7.13
N VAL A 143 -13.14 -7.47 -6.97
CA VAL A 143 -12.83 -6.51 -5.89
C VAL A 143 -13.84 -5.37 -5.84
N SER A 144 -14.19 -4.80 -7.00
CA SER A 144 -15.17 -3.70 -7.09
C SER A 144 -16.56 -4.10 -6.59
N GLY A 145 -16.91 -5.39 -6.70
CA GLY A 145 -18.18 -5.96 -6.21
C GLY A 145 -18.15 -6.47 -4.78
N LEU A 146 -16.98 -6.61 -4.14
CA LEU A 146 -16.84 -7.24 -2.82
C LEU A 146 -17.46 -6.43 -1.69
N SER A 147 -17.49 -5.11 -1.80
CA SER A 147 -18.06 -4.21 -0.77
C SER A 147 -19.53 -4.49 -0.43
N VAL A 148 -20.27 -5.13 -1.33
CA VAL A 148 -21.68 -5.53 -1.17
C VAL A 148 -21.87 -7.06 -1.18
N SER A 149 -20.76 -7.81 -1.12
CA SER A 149 -20.76 -9.28 -1.09
C SER A 149 -20.95 -9.82 0.34
N ALA A 150 -21.00 -11.15 0.46
CA ALA A 150 -21.07 -11.82 1.77
C ALA A 150 -19.77 -11.71 2.57
N HIS A 151 -18.62 -11.52 1.90
CA HIS A 151 -17.28 -11.52 2.50
C HIS A 151 -16.48 -10.28 2.08
N PRO A 152 -16.89 -9.06 2.48
CA PRO A 152 -16.12 -7.85 2.20
C PRO A 152 -14.69 -7.90 2.80
N GLU A 153 -14.45 -8.71 3.84
CA GLU A 153 -13.14 -8.95 4.42
C GLU A 153 -12.12 -9.59 3.47
N ASP A 154 -12.58 -10.29 2.42
CA ASP A 154 -11.72 -10.93 1.41
C ASP A 154 -11.01 -9.92 0.50
N GLU A 155 -11.44 -8.65 0.50
CA GLU A 155 -11.00 -7.65 -0.48
C GLU A 155 -9.48 -7.48 -0.50
N LEU A 156 -8.86 -7.35 0.68
CA LEU A 156 -7.41 -7.14 0.76
C LEU A 156 -6.63 -8.40 0.35
N ALA A 157 -7.06 -9.57 0.81
CA ALA A 157 -6.44 -10.84 0.44
C ALA A 157 -6.54 -11.09 -1.07
N LEU A 158 -7.69 -10.76 -1.67
CA LEU A 158 -7.91 -10.87 -3.11
C LEU A 158 -7.03 -9.87 -3.88
N ARG A 159 -6.93 -8.61 -3.42
CA ARG A 159 -6.02 -7.60 -4.01
C ARG A 159 -4.58 -8.08 -3.99
N SER A 160 -4.13 -8.67 -2.88
CA SER A 160 -2.77 -9.22 -2.70
C SER A 160 -2.49 -10.50 -3.48
N LEU A 161 -3.52 -11.17 -4.00
CA LEU A 161 -3.36 -12.43 -4.72
C LEU A 161 -2.66 -12.19 -6.06
N LEU A 162 -1.63 -12.99 -6.32
CA LEU A 162 -0.89 -13.00 -7.58
C LEU A 162 -1.33 -14.17 -8.46
N TYR A 163 -1.08 -14.12 -9.77
CA TYR A 163 -1.48 -15.21 -10.65
C TYR A 163 -0.66 -16.49 -10.44
N GLY A 164 0.63 -16.38 -10.07
CA GLY A 164 1.52 -17.53 -9.80
C GLY A 164 2.50 -17.87 -10.92
N TRP A 165 2.63 -17.04 -11.96
CA TRP A 165 3.56 -17.31 -13.05
C TRP A 165 5.02 -17.34 -12.57
N GLY A 166 5.75 -18.41 -12.93
CA GLY A 166 7.17 -18.58 -12.56
C GLY A 166 7.41 -19.05 -11.11
N PHE A 167 6.37 -19.21 -10.29
CA PHE A 167 6.51 -19.54 -8.86
C PHE A 167 7.11 -20.93 -8.64
N ALA A 168 6.77 -21.91 -9.49
CA ALA A 168 7.37 -23.25 -9.42
C ALA A 168 8.90 -23.22 -9.59
N SER A 169 9.40 -22.45 -10.56
CA SER A 169 10.84 -22.27 -10.79
C SER A 169 11.51 -21.52 -9.63
N GLU A 170 10.86 -20.49 -9.10
CA GLU A 170 11.38 -19.74 -7.95
C GLU A 170 11.39 -20.60 -6.67
N ARG A 171 10.43 -21.52 -6.49
CA ARG A 171 10.41 -22.47 -5.37
C ARG A 171 11.64 -23.39 -5.39
N VAL A 172 12.07 -23.84 -6.57
CA VAL A 172 13.33 -24.60 -6.73
C VAL A 172 14.55 -23.76 -6.33
N ARG A 173 14.54 -22.45 -6.63
CA ARG A 173 15.61 -21.53 -6.25
C ARG A 173 15.61 -21.27 -4.74
N ALA A 174 14.46 -20.97 -4.15
CA ALA A 174 14.26 -20.77 -2.71
C ALA A 174 14.59 -22.03 -1.89
N GLY A 175 14.45 -23.22 -2.49
CA GLY A 175 14.89 -24.49 -1.91
C GLY A 175 16.38 -24.55 -1.57
N ARG A 176 17.21 -23.64 -2.08
CA ARG A 176 18.64 -23.52 -1.74
C ARG A 176 18.90 -22.71 -0.46
N ASP A 177 17.90 -22.00 0.04
CA ASP A 177 17.99 -21.23 1.27
C ASP A 177 17.93 -22.14 2.51
N GLY A 178 18.35 -21.60 3.65
CA GLY A 178 18.24 -22.27 4.96
C GLY A 178 16.77 -22.55 5.35
N PRO A 179 16.51 -23.52 6.25
CA PRO A 179 15.16 -24.03 6.52
C PRO A 179 14.13 -22.96 6.91
N SER A 180 14.53 -22.00 7.76
CA SER A 180 13.65 -20.92 8.20
C SER A 180 13.29 -19.96 7.06
N THR A 181 14.27 -19.56 6.25
CA THR A 181 14.07 -18.68 5.09
C THR A 181 13.22 -19.37 4.03
N ARG A 182 13.50 -20.65 3.75
CA ARG A 182 12.74 -21.45 2.81
C ARG A 182 11.28 -21.55 3.21
N ALA A 183 10.98 -21.89 4.47
CA ALA A 183 9.61 -22.12 4.92
C ALA A 183 8.69 -20.91 4.72
N TRP A 184 9.16 -19.68 4.99
CA TRP A 184 8.32 -18.50 4.78
C TRP A 184 8.26 -18.09 3.30
N LYS A 185 9.33 -18.28 2.52
CA LYS A 185 9.30 -18.05 1.06
C LYS A 185 8.36 -19.03 0.36
N ASP A 186 8.34 -20.29 0.77
CA ASP A 186 7.41 -21.29 0.26
C ASP A 186 5.96 -20.88 0.54
N ARG A 187 5.66 -20.37 1.74
CA ARG A 187 4.33 -19.81 2.06
C ARG A 187 3.95 -18.62 1.16
N ALA A 188 4.89 -17.72 0.90
CA ALA A 188 4.67 -16.58 0.00
C ALA A 188 4.45 -17.04 -1.45
N LEU A 189 5.22 -18.02 -1.91
CA LEU A 189 5.09 -18.68 -3.22
C LEU A 189 3.90 -19.64 -3.32
N SER A 190 3.09 -19.75 -2.27
CA SER A 190 1.79 -20.41 -2.30
C SER A 190 0.65 -19.39 -2.22
N ASN A 191 0.95 -18.09 -2.16
CA ASN A 191 -0.04 -17.02 -2.22
C ASN A 191 -0.34 -16.61 -3.65
N ASP A 192 -0.89 -17.56 -4.40
CA ASP A 192 -1.20 -17.39 -5.81
C ASP A 192 -2.47 -18.12 -6.23
N TRP A 193 -3.07 -17.62 -7.32
CA TRP A 193 -4.30 -18.14 -7.91
C TRP A 193 -4.21 -19.58 -8.37
N GLN A 194 -3.08 -20.01 -8.97
CA GLN A 194 -2.94 -21.38 -9.46
C GLN A 194 -3.01 -22.37 -8.30
N THR A 195 -2.25 -22.12 -7.23
CA THR A 195 -2.29 -22.94 -6.01
C THR A 195 -3.69 -22.93 -5.38
N LEU A 196 -4.32 -21.76 -5.25
CA LEU A 196 -5.60 -21.61 -4.57
C LEU A 196 -6.78 -22.24 -5.34
N SER A 197 -6.80 -22.10 -6.67
CA SER A 197 -7.85 -22.67 -7.53
C SER A 197 -7.80 -24.21 -7.56
N GLU A 198 -6.60 -24.79 -7.57
CA GLU A 198 -6.41 -26.24 -7.40
C GLU A 198 -6.91 -26.71 -6.03
N ARG A 199 -6.55 -25.98 -4.95
CA ARG A 199 -7.02 -26.27 -3.59
C ARG A 199 -8.54 -26.24 -3.51
N MET A 200 -9.19 -25.20 -4.01
CA MET A 200 -10.64 -25.04 -4.00
C MET A 200 -11.38 -26.22 -4.65
N SER A 201 -10.83 -26.74 -5.74
CA SER A 201 -11.42 -27.91 -6.44
C SER A 201 -11.41 -29.16 -5.55
N GLY A 202 -10.31 -29.40 -4.83
CA GLY A 202 -10.23 -30.47 -3.83
C GLY A 202 -11.17 -30.23 -2.66
N CYS A 203 -11.17 -29.01 -2.09
CA CYS A 203 -11.99 -28.64 -0.95
C CYS A 203 -13.50 -28.78 -1.21
N SER A 204 -13.95 -28.43 -2.41
CA SER A 204 -15.36 -28.59 -2.83
C SER A 204 -15.81 -30.05 -2.76
N PHE A 205 -14.94 -30.97 -3.19
CA PHE A 205 -15.20 -32.40 -3.14
C PHE A 205 -15.27 -32.91 -1.70
N GLN A 206 -14.31 -32.52 -0.85
CA GLN A 206 -14.29 -32.93 0.56
C GLN A 206 -15.51 -32.38 1.31
N TYR A 207 -15.91 -31.14 1.05
CA TYR A 207 -17.11 -30.54 1.62
C TYR A 207 -18.36 -31.35 1.26
N GLY A 208 -18.52 -31.74 -0.01
CA GLY A 208 -19.64 -32.57 -0.46
C GLY A 208 -19.67 -33.92 0.26
N ALA A 209 -18.52 -34.58 0.38
CA ALA A 209 -18.41 -35.86 1.08
C ALA A 209 -18.77 -35.76 2.58
N LEU A 210 -18.37 -34.66 3.24
CA LEU A 210 -18.73 -34.37 4.63
C LEU A 210 -20.23 -34.08 4.77
N ALA A 211 -20.79 -33.25 3.89
CA ALA A 211 -22.22 -32.93 3.88
C ALA A 211 -23.08 -34.18 3.69
N ASP A 212 -22.72 -35.06 2.76
CA ASP A 212 -23.39 -36.35 2.55
C ASP A 212 -23.28 -37.24 3.79
N ALA A 213 -22.09 -37.32 4.41
CA ALA A 213 -21.89 -38.12 5.61
C ALA A 213 -22.74 -37.63 6.80
N MET A 214 -22.85 -36.32 6.97
CA MET A 214 -23.67 -35.72 8.01
C MET A 214 -25.17 -35.93 7.76
N ALA A 215 -25.62 -35.77 6.51
CA ALA A 215 -27.00 -36.03 6.11
C ALA A 215 -27.41 -37.50 6.35
N ASP A 216 -26.49 -38.44 6.08
CA ASP A 216 -26.69 -39.87 6.27
C ASP A 216 -26.54 -40.32 7.74
N GLY A 217 -26.16 -39.43 8.66
CA GLY A 217 -25.88 -39.81 10.04
C GLY A 217 -24.74 -40.83 10.17
N ARG A 218 -23.72 -40.74 9.31
CA ARG A 218 -22.48 -41.56 9.35
C ARG A 218 -21.24 -40.70 9.65
N LEU A 219 -20.14 -41.35 9.99
CA LEU A 219 -18.84 -40.68 10.07
C LEU A 219 -18.25 -40.56 8.65
N PRO A 220 -17.69 -39.41 8.27
CA PRO A 220 -16.94 -39.27 7.03
C PRO A 220 -15.66 -40.11 7.12
N ASP A 221 -15.16 -40.59 5.97
CA ASP A 221 -13.86 -41.25 5.90
C ASP A 221 -12.76 -40.21 6.15
N PRO A 222 -11.91 -40.37 7.20
CA PRO A 222 -10.85 -39.42 7.51
C PRO A 222 -9.88 -39.16 6.36
N GLU A 223 -9.66 -40.16 5.49
CA GLU A 223 -8.80 -40.00 4.31
C GLU A 223 -9.47 -39.14 3.22
N VAL A 224 -10.79 -39.01 3.24
CA VAL A 224 -11.56 -38.20 2.27
C VAL A 224 -11.68 -36.75 2.71
N VAL A 225 -11.81 -36.49 4.01
CA VAL A 225 -12.00 -35.13 4.57
C VAL A 225 -10.76 -34.56 5.26
N HIS A 226 -9.58 -35.11 4.97
CA HIS A 226 -8.32 -34.84 5.68
C HIS A 226 -7.86 -33.38 5.66
N ASP A 227 -8.30 -32.58 4.68
CA ASP A 227 -7.95 -31.16 4.62
C ASP A 227 -8.98 -30.26 5.32
N LEU A 228 -10.10 -30.82 5.80
CA LEU A 228 -11.15 -30.05 6.45
C LEU A 228 -10.90 -29.88 7.95
N SER A 229 -11.08 -28.65 8.40
CA SER A 229 -11.16 -28.26 9.80
C SER A 229 -12.48 -27.57 10.06
N GLY A 230 -13.00 -27.69 11.28
CA GLY A 230 -14.31 -27.19 11.68
C GLY A 230 -14.27 -26.40 12.98
N LEU A 231 -15.18 -25.44 13.09
CA LEU A 231 -15.47 -24.67 14.29
C LEU A 231 -16.98 -24.68 14.51
N LEU A 232 -17.40 -25.06 15.72
CA LEU A 232 -18.80 -24.96 16.12
C LEU A 232 -19.08 -23.53 16.63
N ASP A 233 -19.93 -22.81 15.92
CA ASP A 233 -20.38 -21.45 16.22
C ASP A 233 -21.90 -21.46 16.42
N GLY A 234 -22.33 -21.71 17.67
CA GLY A 234 -23.73 -21.96 17.99
C GLY A 234 -24.24 -23.24 17.30
N ASP A 235 -25.28 -23.09 16.47
CA ASP A 235 -25.88 -24.19 15.70
C ASP A 235 -25.30 -24.30 14.28
N VAL A 236 -24.18 -23.62 13.99
CA VAL A 236 -23.52 -23.63 12.68
C VAL A 236 -22.10 -24.20 12.81
N ILE A 237 -21.78 -25.16 11.95
CA ILE A 237 -20.42 -25.67 11.79
C ILE A 237 -19.78 -24.90 10.64
N ARG A 238 -18.88 -24.00 10.98
CA ARG A 238 -18.02 -23.33 9.99
C ARG A 238 -16.89 -24.27 9.62
N LEU A 239 -16.52 -24.26 8.34
CA LEU A 239 -15.45 -25.11 7.81
C LEU A 239 -14.33 -24.26 7.23
N ALA A 240 -13.11 -24.78 7.32
CA ALA A 240 -11.95 -24.27 6.61
C ALA A 240 -11.22 -25.45 5.97
N CYS A 241 -10.57 -25.20 4.83
CA CYS A 241 -9.87 -26.22 4.07
C CYS A 241 -8.40 -25.85 3.86
N GLY A 242 -7.50 -26.81 4.11
CA GLY A 242 -6.05 -26.62 4.00
C GLY A 242 -5.45 -26.09 5.30
N ALA A 243 -5.02 -24.83 5.32
CA ALA A 243 -4.57 -24.21 6.56
C ALA A 243 -5.70 -24.17 7.60
N ILE A 244 -5.37 -24.53 8.85
CA ILE A 244 -6.33 -24.57 9.96
C ILE A 244 -6.32 -23.19 10.64
N PRO A 245 -7.41 -22.40 10.55
CA PRO A 245 -7.51 -21.11 11.22
C PRO A 245 -7.50 -21.23 12.74
N GLU A 246 -7.22 -20.13 13.44
CA GLU A 246 -7.26 -20.12 14.89
C GLU A 246 -8.67 -20.49 15.40
N GLY A 247 -8.73 -21.41 16.37
CA GLY A 247 -9.98 -21.92 16.95
C GLY A 247 -10.63 -23.08 16.18
N TYR A 248 -10.22 -23.34 14.94
CA TYR A 248 -10.69 -24.51 14.19
C TYR A 248 -9.95 -25.76 14.66
N VAL A 249 -10.66 -26.90 14.63
CA VAL A 249 -10.10 -28.22 14.93
C VAL A 249 -10.25 -29.13 13.73
N VAL A 250 -9.37 -30.12 13.60
CA VAL A 250 -9.48 -31.11 12.52
C VAL A 250 -10.84 -31.81 12.60
N VAL A 251 -11.50 -31.97 11.45
CA VAL A 251 -12.75 -32.72 11.38
C VAL A 251 -12.43 -34.21 11.49
N ASP A 252 -12.51 -34.74 12.71
CA ASP A 252 -12.32 -36.15 13.02
C ASP A 252 -13.57 -36.79 13.64
N ALA A 253 -13.50 -38.09 13.94
CA ALA A 253 -14.61 -38.82 14.55
C ALA A 253 -15.10 -38.18 15.87
N SER A 254 -14.17 -37.65 16.68
CA SER A 254 -14.50 -37.04 17.97
C SER A 254 -15.22 -35.70 17.80
N PHE A 255 -14.78 -34.88 16.84
CA PHE A 255 -15.45 -33.63 16.49
C PHE A 255 -16.86 -33.91 15.97
N ILE A 256 -17.02 -34.85 15.03
CA ILE A 256 -18.33 -35.22 14.47
C ILE A 256 -19.27 -35.79 15.54
N GLU A 257 -18.78 -36.61 16.46
CA GLU A 257 -19.57 -37.09 17.59
C GLU A 257 -20.00 -35.95 18.53
N SER A 258 -19.15 -34.96 18.74
CA SER A 258 -19.44 -33.82 19.61
C SER A 258 -20.52 -32.88 19.06
N VAL A 259 -20.67 -32.82 17.73
CA VAL A 259 -21.65 -31.97 17.05
C VAL A 259 -22.90 -32.73 16.60
N ARG A 260 -22.96 -34.05 16.79
CA ARG A 260 -24.16 -34.84 16.46
C ARG A 260 -25.21 -34.68 17.56
N PRO A 261 -26.50 -34.49 17.22
CA PRO A 261 -27.56 -34.51 18.22
C PRO A 261 -27.65 -35.91 18.86
N PRO A 262 -27.84 -36.01 20.20
CA PRO A 262 -27.96 -37.31 20.86
C PRO A 262 -29.13 -38.10 20.27
N PRO A 263 -29.03 -39.44 20.18
CA PRO A 263 -30.12 -40.26 19.68
C PRO A 263 -31.38 -40.01 20.50
N ALA A 264 -32.53 -39.90 19.83
CA ALA A 264 -33.82 -39.71 20.49
C ALA A 264 -34.02 -40.77 21.59
N PRO A 265 -34.52 -40.38 22.78
CA PRO A 265 -34.73 -41.32 23.87
C PRO A 265 -35.62 -42.47 23.37
N THR A 266 -35.15 -43.70 23.56
CA THR A 266 -35.91 -44.90 23.18
C THR A 266 -37.20 -44.92 24.00
N VAL A 267 -38.33 -44.66 23.36
CA VAL A 267 -39.64 -44.76 24.02
C VAL A 267 -39.90 -46.23 24.31
N VAL A 268 -39.60 -46.65 25.53
CA VAL A 268 -39.98 -47.98 26.05
C VAL A 268 -41.49 -47.95 26.25
N ARG A 269 -42.24 -48.48 25.28
CA ARG A 269 -43.68 -48.72 25.44
C ARG A 269 -43.89 -49.74 26.59
N PRO A 270 -44.66 -49.42 27.64
CA PRO A 270 -45.06 -50.42 28.62
C PRO A 270 -45.95 -51.47 27.95
N LEU A 271 -45.64 -52.75 28.11
CA LEU A 271 -46.54 -53.85 27.81
C LEU A 271 -47.72 -53.78 28.79
N PHE A 272 -48.88 -53.31 28.34
CA PHE A 272 -50.13 -53.50 29.08
C PHE A 272 -50.71 -54.89 28.74
N PRO A 273 -51.20 -55.66 29.73
CA PRO A 273 -51.88 -56.92 29.50
C PRO A 273 -53.25 -56.70 28.86
N GLU A 274 -53.68 -57.64 28.02
CA GLU A 274 -54.94 -57.58 27.26
C GLU A 274 -56.19 -57.39 28.14
N PRO A 275 -57.21 -56.66 27.64
CA PRO A 275 -58.40 -56.37 28.41
C PRO A 275 -59.36 -57.57 28.44
N VAL A 276 -59.86 -57.86 29.64
CA VAL A 276 -60.96 -58.80 29.91
C VAL A 276 -62.26 -58.27 29.29
N GLU A 277 -62.92 -59.06 28.44
CA GLU A 277 -64.24 -58.76 27.89
C GLU A 277 -65.31 -58.73 28.98
N VAL A 278 -66.06 -57.62 29.06
CA VAL A 278 -67.28 -57.49 29.87
C VAL A 278 -68.48 -57.27 28.95
N PRO A 279 -69.64 -57.93 29.15
CA PRO A 279 -70.72 -57.96 28.17
C PRO A 279 -71.50 -56.63 28.09
N ARG A 280 -71.86 -56.23 26.86
CA ARG A 280 -72.66 -55.02 26.59
C ARG A 280 -74.13 -55.19 26.98
N PRO A 281 -74.75 -54.24 27.71
CA PRO A 281 -76.19 -54.10 27.78
C PRO A 281 -76.74 -53.15 26.68
N ARG A 282 -78.00 -53.39 26.29
CA ARG A 282 -78.71 -52.75 25.17
C ARG A 282 -79.22 -51.34 25.48
N ARG A 283 -79.22 -50.51 24.43
CA ARG A 283 -79.70 -49.11 24.26
C ARG A 283 -81.02 -48.74 24.96
N ARG A 284 -81.13 -47.46 25.35
CA ARG A 284 -82.26 -46.55 25.00
C ARG A 284 -81.81 -45.07 25.01
N LEU A 285 -82.49 -44.28 24.17
CA LEU A 285 -82.22 -42.88 23.79
C LEU A 285 -82.48 -41.84 24.90
N PHE A 286 -81.81 -40.69 24.73
CA PHE A 286 -82.23 -39.29 24.93
C PHE A 286 -81.30 -38.47 25.85
N GLY A 287 -80.73 -37.39 25.30
CA GLY A 287 -80.28 -36.22 26.08
C GLY A 287 -78.84 -35.77 25.82
N ARG A 288 -78.72 -34.57 25.23
CA ARG A 288 -77.59 -33.60 25.26
C ARG A 288 -76.26 -34.05 25.86
N ASP A 289 -75.22 -34.03 25.03
CA ASP A 289 -73.83 -34.09 25.49
C ASP A 289 -73.34 -32.71 26.01
N PRO A 290 -72.61 -32.66 27.13
CA PRO A 290 -71.87 -31.49 27.59
C PRO A 290 -70.48 -31.40 26.94
N VAL A 291 -69.92 -30.20 27.02
CA VAL A 291 -68.57 -29.78 26.62
C VAL A 291 -67.51 -30.87 26.86
N GLY A 292 -66.94 -31.38 25.77
CA GLY A 292 -65.75 -32.22 25.78
C GLY A 292 -64.50 -31.35 25.72
N THR A 293 -63.64 -31.51 26.72
CA THR A 293 -62.23 -31.12 26.70
C THR A 293 -61.56 -31.64 25.42
N GLU A 294 -60.88 -30.75 24.69
CA GLU A 294 -60.02 -31.13 23.58
C GLU A 294 -58.99 -32.18 24.04
N PRO A 295 -58.75 -33.25 23.26
CA PRO A 295 -57.60 -34.09 23.50
C PRO A 295 -56.35 -33.25 23.25
N ALA A 296 -55.37 -33.36 24.15
CA ALA A 296 -54.04 -32.82 23.96
C ALA A 296 -53.55 -33.19 22.56
N GLU A 297 -53.10 -32.19 21.80
CA GLU A 297 -52.22 -32.43 20.66
C GLU A 297 -51.09 -33.33 21.17
N ASP A 298 -50.92 -34.50 20.56
CA ASP A 298 -49.66 -35.22 20.65
C ASP A 298 -48.61 -34.22 20.17
N ASP A 299 -47.84 -33.64 21.10
CA ASP A 299 -46.62 -32.89 20.80
C ASP A 299 -45.76 -33.81 19.95
N LEU A 300 -45.81 -33.59 18.63
CA LEU A 300 -44.84 -34.17 17.71
C LEU A 300 -43.47 -33.78 18.29
N PRO A 301 -42.56 -34.74 18.50
CA PRO A 301 -41.27 -34.44 19.09
C PRO A 301 -40.61 -33.35 18.24
N THR A 302 -40.34 -32.21 18.86
CA THR A 302 -39.56 -31.15 18.23
C THR A 302 -38.21 -31.77 17.93
N VAL A 303 -37.94 -32.04 16.65
CA VAL A 303 -36.64 -32.51 16.21
C VAL A 303 -35.66 -31.41 16.57
N VAL A 304 -34.85 -31.63 17.61
CA VAL A 304 -33.69 -30.79 17.88
C VAL A 304 -32.73 -31.07 16.73
N ALA A 305 -32.83 -30.28 15.67
CA ALA A 305 -31.91 -30.36 14.55
C ALA A 305 -30.51 -30.09 15.11
N GLY A 306 -29.58 -31.01 14.85
CA GLY A 306 -28.19 -30.78 15.18
C GLY A 306 -27.62 -29.56 14.43
N PRO A 307 -26.43 -29.09 14.85
CA PRO A 307 -25.69 -28.07 14.13
C PRO A 307 -25.61 -28.37 12.63
N GLN A 308 -25.82 -27.35 11.80
CA GLN A 308 -25.79 -27.47 10.35
C GLN A 308 -24.46 -26.98 9.79
N LEU A 309 -23.98 -27.59 8.70
CA LEU A 309 -22.82 -27.07 7.99
C LEU A 309 -23.14 -25.69 7.40
N ALA A 310 -22.21 -24.75 7.59
CA ALA A 310 -22.23 -23.49 6.85
C ALA A 310 -22.18 -23.78 5.34
N PRO A 311 -22.84 -22.98 4.49
CA PRO A 311 -22.80 -23.14 3.04
C PRO A 311 -21.38 -23.25 2.49
N LEU A 312 -21.20 -24.00 1.39
CA LEU A 312 -19.90 -24.09 0.70
C LEU A 312 -19.33 -22.71 0.36
N ALA A 313 -20.20 -21.72 0.08
CA ALA A 313 -19.83 -20.34 -0.19
C ALA A 313 -18.97 -19.70 0.92
N ASP A 314 -19.18 -20.13 2.17
CA ASP A 314 -18.54 -19.60 3.38
C ASP A 314 -17.33 -20.45 3.80
N LEU A 315 -16.97 -21.49 3.02
CA LEU A 315 -15.79 -22.30 3.28
C LEU A 315 -14.53 -21.46 3.09
N LEU A 316 -13.74 -21.28 4.15
CA LEU A 316 -12.46 -20.56 4.08
C LEU A 316 -11.38 -21.47 3.51
N VAL A 317 -10.65 -21.04 2.48
CA VAL A 317 -9.60 -21.82 1.83
C VAL A 317 -8.22 -21.26 2.17
N ASP A 318 -7.35 -22.12 2.68
CA ASP A 318 -5.98 -21.82 3.12
C ASP A 318 -5.87 -20.62 4.08
N ASP A 319 -6.90 -20.42 4.92
CA ASP A 319 -7.01 -19.31 5.88
C ASP A 319 -6.88 -17.92 5.22
N ARG A 320 -7.44 -17.77 4.01
CA ARG A 320 -7.23 -16.59 3.16
C ARG A 320 -8.47 -16.03 2.51
N LEU A 321 -9.16 -16.85 1.72
CA LEU A 321 -10.28 -16.42 0.89
C LEU A 321 -11.43 -17.41 1.02
N HIS A 322 -12.64 -16.88 1.04
CA HIS A 322 -13.83 -17.69 1.03
C HIS A 322 -14.05 -18.29 -0.36
N ALA A 323 -14.62 -19.48 -0.39
CA ALA A 323 -14.91 -20.22 -1.60
C ALA A 323 -15.74 -19.42 -2.61
N SER A 324 -16.72 -18.66 -2.15
CA SER A 324 -17.54 -17.79 -3.00
C SER A 324 -16.72 -16.75 -3.75
N THR A 325 -15.71 -16.14 -3.11
CA THR A 325 -14.79 -15.19 -3.74
C THR A 325 -13.91 -15.87 -4.80
N ILE A 326 -13.39 -17.06 -4.48
CA ILE A 326 -12.59 -17.86 -5.42
C ILE A 326 -13.43 -18.27 -6.64
N THR A 327 -14.67 -18.70 -6.42
CA THR A 327 -15.61 -19.05 -7.49
C THR A 327 -15.95 -17.83 -8.35
N ALA A 328 -16.24 -16.67 -7.75
CA ALA A 328 -16.52 -15.44 -8.48
C ALA A 328 -15.36 -15.03 -9.39
N LEU A 329 -14.12 -15.17 -8.90
CA LEU A 329 -12.92 -14.92 -9.68
C LEU A 329 -12.75 -15.97 -10.81
N SER A 330 -12.96 -17.25 -10.53
CA SER A 330 -12.91 -18.32 -11.54
C SER A 330 -13.91 -18.08 -12.68
N ASP A 331 -15.13 -17.67 -12.33
CA ASP A 331 -16.20 -17.39 -13.29
C ASP A 331 -15.85 -16.16 -14.14
N ALA A 332 -15.34 -15.09 -13.51
CA ALA A 332 -14.89 -13.89 -14.22
C ALA A 332 -13.75 -14.20 -15.20
N MET A 333 -12.76 -14.99 -14.78
CA MET A 333 -11.68 -15.44 -15.64
C MET A 333 -12.19 -16.29 -16.80
N THR A 334 -13.07 -17.25 -16.54
CA THR A 334 -13.66 -18.13 -17.55
C THR A 334 -14.43 -17.33 -18.61
N ARG A 335 -15.25 -16.35 -18.20
CA ARG A 335 -15.97 -15.47 -19.12
C ARG A 335 -15.02 -14.71 -20.06
N ARG A 336 -13.90 -14.20 -19.54
CA ARG A 336 -12.91 -13.46 -20.34
C ARG A 336 -12.09 -14.36 -21.24
N GLU A 337 -11.70 -15.54 -20.77
CA GLU A 337 -10.99 -16.52 -21.59
C GLU A 337 -11.84 -16.97 -22.78
N LEU A 338 -13.14 -17.23 -22.57
CA LEU A 338 -14.07 -17.55 -23.65
C LEU A 338 -14.16 -16.41 -24.68
N THR A 339 -14.23 -15.16 -24.20
CA THR A 339 -14.27 -13.97 -25.08
C THR A 339 -13.05 -13.92 -26.00
N LEU A 340 -11.84 -14.20 -25.47
CA LEU A 340 -10.63 -14.25 -26.27
C LEU A 340 -10.60 -15.44 -27.24
N GLN A 341 -11.12 -16.60 -26.84
CA GLN A 341 -11.16 -17.78 -27.70
C GLN A 341 -12.09 -17.60 -28.91
N THR A 342 -13.13 -16.78 -28.76
CA THR A 342 -14.07 -16.46 -29.84
C THR A 342 -13.62 -15.32 -30.75
N ALA A 343 -12.49 -14.66 -30.46
CA ALA A 343 -11.97 -13.58 -31.28
C ALA A 343 -11.41 -14.13 -32.61
N GLU A 344 -11.67 -13.43 -33.73
CA GLU A 344 -11.22 -13.86 -35.07
C GLU A 344 -9.69 -13.81 -35.21
N ASP A 345 -9.03 -12.84 -34.57
CA ASP A 345 -7.59 -12.64 -34.61
C ASP A 345 -6.94 -12.85 -33.24
N PRO A 346 -5.69 -13.39 -33.18
CA PRO A 346 -4.95 -13.46 -31.94
C PRO A 346 -4.69 -12.05 -31.39
N PRO A 347 -4.88 -11.82 -30.07
CA PRO A 347 -4.71 -10.50 -29.49
C PRO A 347 -3.27 -10.01 -29.62
N ASP A 348 -3.08 -8.74 -30.03
CA ASP A 348 -1.75 -8.11 -29.97
C ASP A 348 -1.37 -7.92 -28.51
N LEU A 349 -0.30 -8.60 -28.09
CA LEU A 349 0.21 -8.57 -26.71
C LEU A 349 0.65 -7.17 -26.26
N TYR A 350 0.87 -6.25 -27.20
CA TYR A 350 1.27 -4.86 -26.95
C TYR A 350 0.12 -3.87 -27.19
N SER A 351 -1.09 -4.36 -27.45
CA SER A 351 -2.28 -3.52 -27.45
C SER A 351 -2.57 -3.02 -26.03
N PRO A 352 -3.09 -1.79 -25.86
CA PRO A 352 -3.52 -1.27 -24.56
C PRO A 352 -4.44 -2.23 -23.79
N GLU A 353 -5.34 -2.92 -24.50
CA GLU A 353 -6.33 -3.83 -23.95
C GLU A 353 -5.71 -5.05 -23.25
N VAL A 354 -4.51 -5.45 -23.66
CA VAL A 354 -3.77 -6.57 -23.07
C VAL A 354 -2.64 -6.06 -22.18
N LEU A 355 -1.78 -5.20 -22.72
CA LEU A 355 -0.53 -4.80 -22.10
C LEU A 355 -0.77 -4.05 -20.79
N TYR A 356 -1.79 -3.20 -20.71
CA TYR A 356 -2.04 -2.41 -19.50
C TYR A 356 -2.55 -3.24 -18.33
N TRP A 357 -3.00 -4.45 -18.61
CA TRP A 357 -3.41 -5.42 -17.60
C TRP A 357 -2.32 -6.42 -17.29
N HIS A 358 -1.16 -6.34 -17.94
CA HIS A 358 0.00 -7.15 -17.61
C HIS A 358 0.66 -6.67 -16.31
N GLN A 359 0.95 -7.59 -15.40
CA GLN A 359 1.50 -7.28 -14.08
C GLN A 359 2.78 -6.44 -14.14
N ASP A 360 3.77 -6.86 -14.95
CA ASP A 360 5.02 -6.11 -15.07
C ASP A 360 4.79 -4.70 -15.64
N PHE A 361 3.79 -4.51 -16.53
CA PHE A 361 3.50 -3.19 -17.08
C PHE A 361 2.92 -2.28 -15.99
N ARG A 362 2.00 -2.78 -15.17
CA ARG A 362 1.39 -2.04 -14.05
C ARG A 362 2.42 -1.64 -12.99
N VAL A 363 3.33 -2.56 -12.68
CA VAL A 363 4.45 -2.31 -11.75
C VAL A 363 5.43 -1.30 -12.34
N LEU A 364 5.78 -1.41 -13.63
CA LEU A 364 6.62 -0.42 -14.32
C LEU A 364 5.96 0.96 -14.34
N LEU A 365 4.68 1.02 -14.66
CA LEU A 365 3.88 2.25 -14.66
C LEU A 365 3.93 2.93 -13.29
N ALA A 366 3.75 2.16 -12.21
CA ALA A 366 3.85 2.65 -10.84
C ALA A 366 5.25 3.19 -10.52
N MET A 367 6.32 2.44 -10.82
CA MET A 367 7.70 2.88 -10.57
C MET A 367 8.05 4.13 -11.37
N ARG A 368 7.65 4.18 -12.65
CA ARG A 368 7.86 5.34 -13.53
C ARG A 368 7.08 6.56 -13.05
N TYR A 369 5.86 6.38 -12.53
CA TYR A 369 5.08 7.46 -11.94
C TYR A 369 5.76 8.06 -10.71
N VAL A 370 6.22 7.22 -9.78
CA VAL A 370 6.97 7.68 -8.59
C VAL A 370 8.26 8.40 -8.98
N ALA A 371 8.98 7.89 -9.98
CA ALA A 371 10.19 8.54 -10.51
C ALA A 371 9.87 9.92 -11.13
N SER A 372 8.87 9.99 -12.02
CA SER A 372 8.45 11.23 -12.66
C SER A 372 7.96 12.27 -11.65
N LEU A 373 7.25 11.87 -10.60
CA LEU A 373 6.82 12.78 -9.55
C LEU A 373 8.02 13.38 -8.78
N ALA A 374 9.05 12.60 -8.51
CA ALA A 374 10.29 13.13 -7.93
C ALA A 374 11.02 14.06 -8.90
N GLU A 375 11.02 13.75 -10.21
CA GLU A 375 11.58 14.63 -11.24
C GLU A 375 10.85 15.97 -11.30
N ASP A 376 9.51 15.96 -11.26
CA ASP A 376 8.66 17.15 -11.21
C ASP A 376 8.91 17.98 -9.95
N PHE A 377 9.17 17.34 -8.81
CA PHE A 377 9.58 18.02 -7.58
C PHE A 377 11.07 18.42 -7.52
N GLY A 378 11.78 18.37 -8.65
CA GLY A 378 13.12 18.93 -8.75
C GLY A 378 14.26 17.97 -8.40
N VAL A 379 14.05 16.65 -8.52
CA VAL A 379 15.14 15.66 -8.58
C VAL A 379 15.58 15.52 -10.05
N ALA A 380 16.86 15.65 -10.36
CA ALA A 380 17.33 15.42 -11.74
C ALA A 380 18.36 14.32 -11.87
N THR A 381 18.92 13.87 -10.75
CA THR A 381 19.63 12.61 -10.73
C THR A 381 18.69 11.51 -11.19
N GLU A 382 19.18 10.67 -12.11
CA GLU A 382 18.40 9.55 -12.63
C GLU A 382 17.94 8.61 -11.50
N ILE A 383 16.63 8.40 -11.44
CA ILE A 383 15.99 7.53 -10.46
C ILE A 383 15.90 6.12 -11.03
N ARG A 384 16.37 5.13 -10.26
CA ARG A 384 16.28 3.73 -10.64
C ARG A 384 14.88 3.19 -10.40
N GLU A 385 14.22 2.72 -11.45
CA GLU A 385 12.95 1.99 -11.40
C GLU A 385 13.19 0.54 -10.97
N VAL A 386 13.32 0.35 -9.65
CA VAL A 386 13.47 -0.96 -9.04
C VAL A 386 12.47 -1.11 -7.89
N LEU A 387 12.03 -2.35 -7.61
CA LEU A 387 11.07 -2.61 -6.53
C LEU A 387 11.53 -2.06 -5.17
N ALA A 388 12.84 -2.00 -4.90
CA ALA A 388 13.38 -1.44 -3.67
C ALA A 388 13.39 0.10 -3.61
N MET A 389 12.85 0.82 -4.61
CA MET A 389 12.84 2.29 -4.64
C MET A 389 12.16 2.94 -3.42
N PRO A 390 11.08 2.40 -2.81
CA PRO A 390 10.49 2.99 -1.59
C PRO A 390 11.48 2.99 -0.43
N LEU A 391 12.48 2.09 -0.47
CA LEU A 391 13.50 1.95 0.57
C LEU A 391 14.72 2.83 0.31
N GLY A 392 14.70 3.67 -0.72
CA GLY A 392 15.78 4.61 -1.04
C GLY A 392 16.97 3.96 -1.74
N ALA A 393 16.70 3.08 -2.70
CA ALA A 393 17.74 2.43 -3.51
C ALA A 393 18.49 3.41 -4.43
N SER A 394 17.84 4.51 -4.82
CA SER A 394 18.42 5.58 -5.65
C SER A 394 19.31 6.51 -4.82
N GLU A 395 20.38 6.99 -5.45
CA GLU A 395 21.26 8.02 -4.89
C GLU A 395 20.86 9.38 -5.46
N ILE A 396 20.66 10.37 -4.59
CA ILE A 396 20.39 11.76 -4.99
C ILE A 396 21.28 12.69 -4.18
N THR A 397 21.27 13.98 -4.48
CA THR A 397 21.93 15.00 -3.65
C THR A 397 21.06 15.38 -2.45
N LEU A 398 21.67 15.95 -1.41
CA LEU A 398 20.91 16.50 -0.28
C LEU A 398 20.00 17.65 -0.72
N GLU A 399 20.47 18.44 -1.68
CA GLU A 399 19.71 19.54 -2.30
C GLU A 399 18.43 19.03 -2.97
N GLU A 400 18.52 17.98 -3.78
CA GLU A 400 17.36 17.35 -4.42
C GLU A 400 16.41 16.71 -3.40
N ALA A 401 16.93 16.10 -2.34
CA ALA A 401 16.10 15.54 -1.28
C ALA A 401 15.27 16.64 -0.57
N VAL A 402 15.86 17.82 -0.36
CA VAL A 402 15.17 18.98 0.23
C VAL A 402 14.12 19.53 -0.73
N SER A 403 14.46 19.73 -2.00
CA SER A 403 13.52 20.19 -3.04
C SER A 403 12.32 19.25 -3.17
N MET A 404 12.57 17.93 -3.16
CA MET A 404 11.52 16.92 -3.15
C MET A 404 10.59 17.08 -1.94
N TYR A 405 11.12 17.25 -0.72
CA TYR A 405 10.29 17.39 0.49
C TYR A 405 9.49 18.70 0.53
N GLU A 406 10.03 19.77 -0.05
CA GLU A 406 9.27 21.00 -0.26
C GLU A 406 8.07 20.73 -1.19
N GLY A 407 8.30 20.02 -2.30
CA GLY A 407 7.24 19.61 -3.21
C GLY A 407 6.19 18.71 -2.58
N LEU A 408 6.61 17.70 -1.82
CA LEU A 408 5.71 16.75 -1.15
C LEU A 408 4.75 17.40 -0.16
N THR A 409 5.16 18.51 0.47
CA THR A 409 4.37 19.18 1.51
C THR A 409 3.60 20.38 1.00
N THR A 410 4.13 21.08 -0.02
CA THR A 410 3.48 22.26 -0.62
C THR A 410 2.64 21.95 -1.86
N GLY A 411 2.90 20.81 -2.50
CA GLY A 411 2.36 20.45 -3.82
C GLY A 411 2.95 21.27 -4.98
N ARG A 412 4.06 21.99 -4.75
CA ARG A 412 4.67 22.88 -5.73
C ARG A 412 6.14 22.57 -5.96
N ALA A 413 6.58 22.74 -7.19
CA ALA A 413 7.99 22.76 -7.54
C ALA A 413 8.43 24.19 -7.86
N TRP A 414 9.66 24.52 -7.51
CA TRP A 414 10.24 25.82 -7.80
C TRP A 414 11.25 25.71 -8.93
N GLN A 415 11.14 26.64 -9.87
CA GLN A 415 12.13 26.90 -10.89
C GLN A 415 12.68 28.31 -10.71
N PHE A 416 13.90 28.53 -11.15
CA PHE A 416 14.59 29.81 -10.98
C PHE A 416 15.10 30.30 -12.34
N PRO A 417 14.23 30.53 -13.35
CA PRO A 417 14.65 31.20 -14.57
C PRO A 417 15.24 32.57 -14.23
N GLY A 418 16.01 33.14 -15.14
CA GLY A 418 16.51 34.49 -14.94
C GLY A 418 16.40 35.38 -16.15
N HIS A 419 16.90 36.59 -16.02
CA HIS A 419 17.09 37.49 -17.15
C HIS A 419 18.47 38.16 -17.14
N ALA A 420 19.01 38.38 -18.34
CA ALA A 420 20.18 39.21 -18.61
C ALA A 420 19.70 40.50 -19.28
N GLY A 421 19.56 41.58 -18.51
CA GLY A 421 18.88 42.78 -19.01
C GLY A 421 17.42 42.50 -19.37
N ARG A 422 17.04 42.58 -20.66
CA ARG A 422 15.68 42.29 -21.16
C ARG A 422 15.52 40.89 -21.76
N THR A 423 16.58 40.10 -21.77
CA THR A 423 16.58 38.76 -22.40
C THR A 423 16.37 37.71 -21.33
N ARG A 424 15.37 36.83 -21.52
CA ARG A 424 15.17 35.66 -20.65
C ARG A 424 16.36 34.71 -20.80
N THR A 425 16.85 34.21 -19.70
CA THR A 425 17.94 33.22 -19.64
C THR A 425 17.45 31.96 -18.94
N GLU A 426 17.97 30.83 -19.38
CA GLU A 426 17.74 29.57 -18.68
C GLU A 426 18.24 29.65 -17.22
N PRO A 427 17.64 28.87 -16.30
CA PRO A 427 18.10 28.80 -14.92
C PRO A 427 19.58 28.40 -14.83
N ILE A 428 20.36 29.12 -14.02
CA ILE A 428 21.74 28.71 -13.69
C ILE A 428 21.72 27.56 -12.68
N GLN A 429 20.62 27.42 -11.92
CA GLN A 429 20.39 26.38 -10.91
C GLN A 429 18.92 25.96 -10.90
N THR A 430 18.65 24.72 -10.50
CA THR A 430 17.36 24.06 -10.75
C THR A 430 16.72 23.38 -9.54
N SER A 431 17.44 23.16 -8.44
CA SER A 431 16.84 22.67 -7.17
C SER A 431 16.82 23.74 -6.07
N THR A 432 17.74 24.69 -6.10
CA THR A 432 17.79 25.81 -5.14
C THR A 432 18.24 27.11 -5.80
N LEU A 433 17.84 28.23 -5.20
CA LEU A 433 18.33 29.55 -5.54
C LEU A 433 19.52 29.92 -4.67
N LEU A 434 20.75 29.61 -5.09
CA LEU A 434 21.96 30.11 -4.41
C LEU A 434 22.43 31.44 -4.98
N ILE A 435 22.20 31.68 -6.28
CA ILE A 435 22.57 32.91 -6.97
C ILE A 435 21.31 33.70 -7.29
N ALA A 436 21.07 34.77 -6.51
CA ALA A 436 19.95 35.69 -6.78
C ALA A 436 20.26 36.62 -7.96
N GLU A 437 21.50 37.06 -8.09
CA GLU A 437 21.90 38.05 -9.09
C GLU A 437 23.40 37.97 -9.40
N ILE A 438 23.77 38.22 -10.65
CA ILE A 438 25.15 38.39 -11.14
C ILE A 438 25.23 39.73 -11.86
N ARG A 439 26.22 40.55 -11.48
CA ARG A 439 26.55 41.82 -12.15
C ARG A 439 27.99 41.83 -12.65
N ASP A 440 28.24 42.59 -13.72
CA ASP A 440 29.60 42.95 -14.12
C ASP A 440 30.16 44.12 -13.29
N VAL A 441 31.40 44.50 -13.57
CA VAL A 441 32.12 45.59 -12.89
C VAL A 441 31.48 46.97 -13.12
N ASP A 442 30.73 47.12 -14.20
CA ASP A 442 30.01 48.34 -14.55
C ASP A 442 28.59 48.37 -13.95
N GLY A 443 28.22 47.32 -13.21
CA GLY A 443 26.93 47.19 -12.52
C GLY A 443 25.79 46.66 -13.38
N ARG A 444 26.06 46.24 -14.63
CA ARG A 444 25.06 45.65 -15.52
C ARG A 444 24.66 44.27 -15.02
N VAL A 445 23.36 44.02 -14.94
CA VAL A 445 22.81 42.69 -14.58
C VAL A 445 23.05 41.71 -15.72
N LEU A 446 23.87 40.70 -15.44
CA LEU A 446 24.14 39.57 -16.33
C LEU A 446 23.15 38.43 -16.10
N TYR A 447 22.66 38.30 -14.88
CA TYR A 447 21.63 37.34 -14.50
C TYR A 447 20.91 37.87 -13.26
N GLN A 448 19.60 37.79 -13.24
CA GLN A 448 18.78 37.98 -12.05
C GLN A 448 17.71 36.92 -12.05
N ALA A 449 17.62 36.16 -10.97
CA ALA A 449 16.66 35.07 -10.86
C ALA A 449 15.25 35.61 -10.62
N GLU A 450 14.28 34.97 -11.26
CA GLU A 450 12.85 35.17 -11.11
C GLU A 450 12.23 33.85 -10.62
N PRO A 451 12.17 33.62 -9.30
CA PRO A 451 11.60 32.39 -8.75
C PRO A 451 10.17 32.19 -9.23
N ALA A 452 9.89 31.04 -9.83
CA ALA A 452 8.61 30.66 -10.36
C ALA A 452 8.17 29.33 -9.72
N ALA A 453 7.00 29.34 -9.08
CA ALA A 453 6.41 28.13 -8.51
C ALA A 453 5.36 27.53 -9.46
N THR A 454 5.50 26.26 -9.77
CA THR A 454 4.52 25.47 -10.53
C THR A 454 3.81 24.52 -9.57
N ARG A 455 2.48 24.47 -9.65
CA ARG A 455 1.70 23.47 -8.92
C ARG A 455 1.84 22.13 -9.63
N ILE A 456 2.31 21.10 -8.92
CA ILE A 456 2.46 19.74 -9.42
C ILE A 456 1.30 18.86 -8.93
N THR A 457 0.91 19.01 -7.66
CA THR A 457 -0.19 18.23 -7.06
C THR A 457 -1.19 19.10 -6.31
N ASP A 458 -2.37 18.52 -6.04
CA ASP A 458 -3.43 19.15 -5.25
C ASP A 458 -2.92 19.40 -3.81
N PRO A 459 -3.15 20.60 -3.22
CA PRO A 459 -2.68 20.91 -1.88
C PRO A 459 -3.29 20.00 -0.79
N VAL A 460 -4.43 19.33 -1.06
CA VAL A 460 -5.00 18.29 -0.20
C VAL A 460 -4.04 17.10 -0.07
N VAL A 461 -3.37 16.70 -1.16
CA VAL A 461 -2.35 15.65 -1.14
C VAL A 461 -1.15 16.08 -0.29
N GLY A 462 -0.72 17.34 -0.45
CA GLY A 462 0.33 17.95 0.38
C GLY A 462 0.00 17.92 1.86
N GLY A 463 -1.24 18.30 2.24
CA GLY A 463 -1.71 18.28 3.63
C GLY A 463 -1.79 16.87 4.23
N MET A 464 -2.22 15.86 3.47
CA MET A 464 -2.21 14.48 3.95
C MET A 464 -0.77 13.93 4.08
N THR A 465 0.12 14.31 3.16
CA THR A 465 1.54 13.94 3.24
C THR A 465 2.22 14.59 4.44
N ASP A 466 1.90 15.86 4.70
CA ASP A 466 2.28 16.61 5.91
C ASP A 466 1.81 15.87 7.17
N ASP A 467 0.54 15.46 7.25
CA ASP A 467 0.00 14.76 8.41
C ASP A 467 0.77 13.46 8.71
N ILE A 468 1.07 12.67 7.66
CA ILE A 468 1.91 11.47 7.79
C ILE A 468 3.30 11.84 8.35
N LEU A 469 3.95 12.88 7.82
CA LEU A 469 5.28 13.34 8.26
C LEU A 469 5.29 13.88 9.69
N ARG A 470 4.23 14.57 10.13
CA ARG A 470 4.07 15.00 11.53
C ARG A 470 3.86 13.81 12.43
N ASN A 471 3.08 12.81 12.03
CA ASN A 471 2.89 11.59 12.80
C ASN A 471 4.21 10.82 12.98
N VAL A 472 5.13 10.84 12.01
CA VAL A 472 6.50 10.32 12.20
C VAL A 472 7.25 11.06 13.30
N VAL A 473 7.10 12.38 13.39
CA VAL A 473 7.71 13.20 14.45
C VAL A 473 7.03 12.99 15.79
N LEU A 474 5.72 12.77 15.85
CA LEU A 474 4.99 12.61 17.11
C LEU A 474 5.15 11.20 17.70
N TYR A 475 5.03 10.18 16.86
CA TYR A 475 4.87 8.78 17.29
C TYR A 475 6.01 7.87 16.81
N GLY A 476 6.75 8.29 15.80
CA GLY A 476 7.73 7.44 15.12
C GLY A 476 9.19 7.75 15.46
N THR A 477 10.05 7.42 14.52
CA THR A 477 11.51 7.59 14.62
C THR A 477 11.98 9.05 14.75
N GLY A 478 11.12 10.03 14.45
CA GLY A 478 11.39 11.47 14.58
C GLY A 478 11.12 12.04 15.98
N ARG A 479 10.69 11.22 16.96
CA ARG A 479 10.17 11.65 18.27
C ARG A 479 10.98 12.69 19.04
N ARG A 480 12.30 12.73 18.86
CA ARG A 480 13.15 13.73 19.50
C ARG A 480 12.83 15.17 19.07
N ALA A 481 12.24 15.38 17.88
CA ALA A 481 11.82 16.70 17.41
C ALA A 481 10.45 17.14 17.96
N SER A 482 9.62 16.23 18.46
CA SER A 482 8.21 16.47 18.83
C SER A 482 7.95 17.63 19.79
N SER A 483 8.93 18.03 20.58
CA SER A 483 8.82 19.15 21.54
C SER A 483 10.05 20.06 21.54
N ALA A 484 10.98 19.84 20.60
CA ALA A 484 12.29 20.48 20.62
C ALA A 484 12.29 21.91 20.06
N ILE A 485 11.33 22.23 19.19
CA ILE A 485 11.21 23.52 18.53
C ILE A 485 10.02 24.24 19.16
N ARG A 486 10.27 25.44 19.70
CA ARG A 486 9.27 26.23 20.41
C ARG A 486 9.26 27.67 19.92
N LEU A 487 8.07 28.25 19.87
CA LEU A 487 7.83 29.66 19.60
C LEU A 487 6.81 30.15 20.63
N GLY A 488 7.07 31.28 21.30
CA GLY A 488 6.15 31.82 22.32
C GLY A 488 5.83 30.84 23.46
N GLY A 489 6.77 29.93 23.79
CA GLY A 489 6.60 28.92 24.85
C GLY A 489 5.85 27.65 24.44
N SER A 490 5.21 27.62 23.26
CA SER A 490 4.48 26.46 22.74
C SER A 490 5.22 25.77 21.59
N VAL A 491 4.90 24.50 21.35
CA VAL A 491 5.59 23.64 20.38
C VAL A 491 5.17 24.00 18.95
N VAL A 492 6.15 24.09 18.05
CA VAL A 492 5.92 24.26 16.61
C VAL A 492 5.60 22.91 15.96
N PRO A 493 4.54 22.79 15.13
CA PRO A 493 4.12 21.53 14.53
C PRO A 493 5.01 21.15 13.33
N VAL A 494 6.23 20.68 13.61
CA VAL A 494 7.19 20.26 12.58
C VAL A 494 6.92 18.83 12.11
N GLY A 495 7.31 18.52 10.86
CA GLY A 495 7.19 17.18 10.27
C GLY A 495 8.47 16.76 9.54
N GLY A 496 8.70 15.46 9.43
CA GLY A 496 9.88 14.94 8.73
C GLY A 496 10.06 13.43 8.84
N LYS A 497 11.04 12.90 8.11
CA LYS A 497 11.31 11.46 8.05
C LYS A 497 12.79 11.16 8.24
N THR A 498 13.06 10.14 9.05
CA THR A 498 14.40 9.54 9.17
C THR A 498 14.70 8.62 7.98
N GLY A 499 15.96 8.65 7.56
CA GLY A 499 16.56 7.72 6.62
C GLY A 499 17.77 7.04 7.22
N THR A 500 17.91 5.73 7.05
CA THR A 500 19.11 4.98 7.42
C THR A 500 19.32 3.90 6.38
N THR A 501 20.51 3.83 5.80
CA THR A 501 20.84 2.79 4.83
C THR A 501 21.35 1.53 5.52
N ASN A 502 21.42 0.44 4.77
CA ASN A 502 22.09 -0.78 5.20
C ASN A 502 23.51 -0.49 5.72
N ASP A 503 23.95 -1.31 6.68
CA ASP A 503 25.23 -1.18 7.39
C ASP A 503 25.48 0.20 8.05
N PHE A 504 24.45 1.03 8.27
CA PHE A 504 24.61 2.37 8.87
C PHE A 504 25.62 3.25 8.13
N ARG A 505 25.67 3.17 6.81
CA ARG A 505 26.60 3.98 5.99
C ARG A 505 26.17 5.43 5.88
N ASN A 506 24.86 5.64 5.75
CA ASN A 506 24.25 6.96 5.60
C ASN A 506 23.12 7.11 6.61
N ALA A 507 23.11 8.24 7.31
CA ALA A 507 22.05 8.67 8.21
C ALA A 507 21.50 10.00 7.72
N ALA A 508 20.18 10.10 7.57
CA ALA A 508 19.51 11.31 7.11
C ALA A 508 18.26 11.63 7.93
N PHE A 509 17.92 12.91 7.94
CA PHE A 509 16.61 13.40 8.35
C PHE A 509 16.24 14.56 7.43
N VAL A 510 15.12 14.44 6.73
CA VAL A 510 14.58 15.50 5.88
C VAL A 510 13.18 15.83 6.38
N GLY A 511 12.89 17.11 6.51
CA GLY A 511 11.64 17.59 7.08
C GLY A 511 11.49 19.09 6.90
N TYR A 512 10.45 19.66 7.49
CA TYR A 512 10.15 21.07 7.37
C TYR A 512 9.83 21.70 8.73
N ALA A 513 9.98 23.02 8.79
CA ALA A 513 9.44 23.88 9.81
C ALA A 513 8.43 24.81 9.16
N PRO A 514 7.15 24.76 9.55
CA PRO A 514 6.16 25.67 8.99
C PRO A 514 6.41 27.10 9.48
N ARG A 515 5.84 28.08 8.77
CA ARG A 515 5.87 29.50 9.13
C ARG A 515 4.65 29.87 9.95
N ALA A 516 4.83 30.73 10.95
CA ALA A 516 3.74 31.27 11.74
C ALA A 516 3.00 32.38 10.98
N THR A 517 1.67 32.35 11.10
CA THR A 517 0.72 33.40 10.72
C THR A 517 -0.20 33.68 11.92
N PRO A 518 -1.03 34.75 11.88
CA PRO A 518 -2.00 35.00 12.94
C PRO A 518 -2.94 33.79 13.19
N GLU A 519 -3.35 33.08 12.15
CA GLU A 519 -4.30 31.96 12.18
C GLU A 519 -3.69 30.63 12.65
N GLY A 520 -2.37 30.55 12.75
CA GLY A 520 -1.65 29.33 13.09
C GLY A 520 -0.38 29.16 12.25
N PHE A 521 0.11 27.93 12.14
CA PHE A 521 1.24 27.62 11.28
C PHE A 521 0.76 27.19 9.90
N VAL A 522 1.50 27.57 8.86
CA VAL A 522 1.30 27.13 7.48
C VAL A 522 2.61 26.57 6.92
N VAL A 523 2.54 25.52 6.11
CA VAL A 523 3.73 24.95 5.46
C VAL A 523 4.31 25.92 4.43
N GLU A 524 3.45 26.60 3.66
CA GLU A 524 3.87 27.54 2.61
C GLU A 524 4.64 28.73 3.19
N GLY A 525 5.82 29.02 2.62
CA GLY A 525 6.72 30.05 3.12
C GLY A 525 7.49 29.67 4.40
N GLY A 526 7.37 28.43 4.86
CA GLY A 526 8.24 27.83 5.88
C GLY A 526 9.62 27.42 5.33
N PHE A 527 10.33 26.58 6.07
CA PHE A 527 11.65 26.07 5.72
C PHE A 527 11.65 24.56 5.56
N THR A 528 12.12 24.04 4.43
CA THR A 528 12.49 22.63 4.31
C THR A 528 13.98 22.47 4.60
N VAL A 529 14.32 21.54 5.49
CA VAL A 529 15.68 21.31 5.96
C VAL A 529 16.02 19.84 5.84
N GLY A 530 17.18 19.56 5.24
CA GLY A 530 17.77 18.23 5.17
C GLY A 530 19.06 18.20 5.99
N ALA A 531 19.23 17.14 6.78
CA ALA A 531 20.47 16.84 7.47
C ALA A 531 20.97 15.46 7.04
N TYR A 532 22.28 15.36 6.78
CA TYR A 532 22.97 14.14 6.40
C TYR A 532 24.23 13.95 7.24
N VAL A 533 24.47 12.71 7.66
CA VAL A 533 25.70 12.29 8.34
C VAL A 533 26.19 10.98 7.69
N GLY A 534 27.47 10.94 7.33
CA GLY A 534 28.13 9.80 6.71
C GLY A 534 29.61 10.07 6.48
N TYR A 535 30.37 9.03 6.18
CA TYR A 535 31.78 9.17 5.79
C TYR A 535 31.89 9.35 4.27
N ASP A 536 32.87 10.16 3.84
CA ASP A 536 33.09 10.45 2.42
C ASP A 536 33.46 9.19 1.61
N ASP A 537 34.14 8.22 2.25
CA ASP A 537 34.53 6.92 1.70
C ASP A 537 33.43 5.84 1.82
N ASN A 538 32.22 6.23 2.24
CA ASN A 538 31.05 5.37 2.41
C ASN A 538 31.26 4.17 3.36
N ARG A 539 32.26 4.23 4.24
CA ARG A 539 32.44 3.21 5.28
C ARG A 539 31.29 3.25 6.30
N SER A 540 31.05 2.12 6.95
CA SER A 540 30.00 2.01 7.98
C SER A 540 30.26 2.95 9.15
N MET A 541 29.20 3.60 9.66
CA MET A 541 29.22 4.33 10.94
C MET A 541 28.80 3.44 12.12
N SER A 542 29.13 2.15 12.04
CA SER A 542 28.93 1.19 13.12
C SER A 542 30.26 0.70 13.68
N ALA A 543 30.39 0.72 15.01
CA ALA A 543 31.58 0.25 15.71
C ALA A 543 31.16 -0.39 17.04
N GLY A 544 31.33 -1.71 17.15
CA GLY A 544 30.90 -2.47 18.33
C GLY A 544 29.39 -2.32 18.58
N ARG A 545 29.03 -1.69 19.71
CA ARG A 545 27.61 -1.43 20.07
C ARG A 545 27.08 -0.10 19.53
N ILE A 546 27.95 0.77 19.01
CA ILE A 546 27.57 2.09 18.51
C ILE A 546 27.10 1.94 17.06
N ARG A 547 25.92 2.50 16.77
CA ARG A 547 25.33 2.58 15.43
C ARG A 547 24.78 3.98 15.24
N ILE A 548 25.25 4.70 14.22
CA ILE A 548 24.73 6.03 13.89
C ILE A 548 23.63 5.87 12.83
N ALA A 549 22.39 6.08 13.24
CA ALA A 549 21.21 6.05 12.38
C ALA A 549 20.65 7.47 12.19
N GLY A 550 19.64 7.63 11.34
CA GLY A 550 18.98 8.92 11.08
C GLY A 550 18.56 9.64 12.37
N ALA A 551 17.95 8.91 13.32
CA ALA A 551 17.46 9.45 14.59
C ALA A 551 18.58 9.87 15.58
N SER A 552 19.77 9.27 15.49
CA SER A 552 20.90 9.54 16.40
C SER A 552 22.01 10.40 15.78
N GLY A 553 22.09 10.44 14.45
CA GLY A 553 23.10 11.21 13.71
C GLY A 553 22.54 12.49 13.10
N ALA A 554 21.61 12.36 12.14
CA ALA A 554 21.12 13.50 11.35
C ALA A 554 20.07 14.34 12.09
N LEU A 555 19.13 13.71 12.79
CA LEU A 555 18.04 14.39 13.49
C LEU A 555 18.52 15.44 14.51
N PRO A 556 19.55 15.21 15.35
CA PRO A 556 20.07 16.25 16.24
C PRO A 556 20.58 17.50 15.51
N ALA A 557 21.28 17.33 14.39
CA ALA A 557 21.74 18.46 13.57
C ALA A 557 20.55 19.24 12.98
N TRP A 558 19.55 18.53 12.48
CA TRP A 558 18.31 19.11 11.97
C TRP A 558 17.55 19.91 13.06
N ILE A 559 17.41 19.36 14.26
CA ILE A 559 16.79 20.06 15.41
C ILE A 559 17.55 21.35 15.74
N GLY A 560 18.89 21.27 15.81
CA GLY A 560 19.73 22.44 16.10
C GLY A 560 19.55 23.55 15.06
N THR A 561 19.46 23.20 13.78
CA THR A 561 19.18 24.17 12.70
C THR A 561 17.83 24.86 12.92
N LEU A 562 16.76 24.11 13.18
CA LEU A 562 15.44 24.70 13.38
C LEU A 562 15.34 25.54 14.66
N GLN A 563 16.03 25.14 15.73
CA GLN A 563 16.14 25.98 16.93
C GLN A 563 16.86 27.30 16.63
N GLY A 564 17.89 27.27 15.78
CA GLY A 564 18.55 28.47 15.27
C GLY A 564 17.60 29.37 14.47
N LEU A 565 16.81 28.79 13.56
CA LEU A 565 15.80 29.54 12.79
C LEU A 565 14.75 30.20 13.71
N ALA A 566 14.24 29.45 14.69
CA ALA A 566 13.28 29.95 15.66
C ALA A 566 13.87 31.08 16.53
N ALA A 567 15.08 30.88 17.06
CA ALA A 567 15.77 31.88 17.87
C ALA A 567 16.13 33.14 17.08
N GLY A 568 16.37 33.01 15.77
CA GLY A 568 16.58 34.11 14.84
C GLY A 568 15.31 34.84 14.40
N GLY A 569 14.13 34.42 14.88
CA GLY A 569 12.85 35.01 14.49
C GLY A 569 12.41 34.68 13.06
N LEU A 570 13.05 33.70 12.41
CA LEU A 570 12.79 33.39 11.00
C LEU A 570 11.50 32.59 10.79
N LEU A 571 10.97 31.95 11.85
CA LEU A 571 9.68 31.26 11.79
C LEU A 571 8.48 32.22 11.86
N GLY A 572 8.72 33.52 12.04
CA GLY A 572 7.67 34.53 12.26
C GLY A 572 7.32 34.73 13.72
N ASP A 573 6.40 35.66 13.97
CA ASP A 573 5.90 35.96 15.30
C ASP A 573 4.89 34.91 15.77
N ALA A 574 4.72 34.79 17.09
CA ALA A 574 3.78 33.83 17.65
C ALA A 574 2.34 34.08 17.13
N PRO A 575 1.58 33.02 16.76
CA PRO A 575 0.20 33.16 16.31
C PRO A 575 -0.69 33.85 17.35
N THR A 576 -1.78 34.47 16.88
CA THR A 576 -2.78 35.08 17.78
C THR A 576 -3.78 34.06 18.31
N VAL A 577 -4.02 32.98 17.56
CA VAL A 577 -4.80 31.82 17.99
C VAL A 577 -4.15 31.10 19.16
N ALA A 578 -4.93 30.56 20.10
CA ALA A 578 -4.36 29.83 21.24
C ALA A 578 -3.81 28.46 20.81
N PRO A 579 -2.69 27.99 21.40
CA PRO A 579 -2.19 26.64 21.19
C PRO A 579 -3.10 25.60 21.84
N VAL A 580 -3.26 24.45 21.19
CA VAL A 580 -4.08 23.32 21.66
C VAL A 580 -3.14 22.28 22.28
N GLY A 581 -3.33 21.96 23.56
CA GLY A 581 -2.47 21.00 24.25
C GLY A 581 -0.98 21.43 24.32
N GLY A 582 -0.69 22.73 24.24
CA GLY A 582 0.68 23.25 24.22
C GLY A 582 1.38 23.17 22.86
N VAL A 583 0.65 22.81 21.80
CA VAL A 583 1.13 22.79 20.41
C VAL A 583 0.38 23.85 19.60
N TRP A 584 1.09 24.61 18.78
CA TRP A 584 0.43 25.54 17.87
C TRP A 584 -0.37 24.80 16.79
N PRO A 585 -1.56 25.28 16.41
CA PRO A 585 -2.33 24.66 15.35
C PRO A 585 -1.60 24.80 14.00
N LEU A 586 -1.62 23.73 13.21
CA LEU A 586 -1.26 23.77 11.79
C LEU A 586 -2.55 23.92 10.98
N VAL A 587 -2.58 24.91 10.10
CA VAL A 587 -3.72 25.17 9.22
C VAL A 587 -3.80 24.05 8.18
N GLN A 588 -4.94 23.35 8.18
CA GLN A 588 -5.18 22.25 7.24
C GLN A 588 -5.79 22.77 5.93
N PRO A 589 -5.51 22.12 4.78
CA PRO A 589 -6.17 22.46 3.52
C PRO A 589 -7.70 22.25 3.61
N ALA A 590 -8.46 23.09 2.90
CA ALA A 590 -9.89 22.83 2.70
C ALA A 590 -10.11 21.49 1.97
N ARG A 591 -11.28 20.87 2.16
CA ARG A 591 -11.63 19.52 1.67
C ARG A 591 -10.88 18.37 2.35
N THR A 592 -10.50 18.56 3.61
CA THR A 592 -9.90 17.53 4.46
C THR A 592 -10.70 17.35 5.73
N SER A 593 -10.70 16.12 6.26
CA SER A 593 -11.32 15.78 7.53
C SER A 593 -10.40 14.87 8.34
N GLN A 594 -10.60 14.82 9.66
CA GLN A 594 -9.86 13.88 10.51
C GLN A 594 -10.68 12.64 10.77
N VAL A 595 -10.08 11.48 10.57
CA VAL A 595 -10.65 10.16 10.88
C VAL A 595 -9.92 9.57 12.09
N THR A 596 -10.69 8.92 12.95
CA THR A 596 -10.16 8.21 14.12
C THR A 596 -9.67 6.82 13.71
N VAL A 597 -8.45 6.47 14.09
CA VAL A 597 -7.80 5.20 13.74
C VAL A 597 -7.23 4.49 14.97
N ASP A 598 -7.10 3.17 14.92
CA ASP A 598 -6.40 2.39 15.93
C ASP A 598 -4.90 2.75 15.91
N ALA A 599 -4.31 3.16 17.04
CA ALA A 599 -2.91 3.58 17.07
C ALA A 599 -1.90 2.44 16.78
N LYS A 600 -2.30 1.16 16.92
CA LYS A 600 -1.45 -0.02 16.71
C LYS A 600 -1.35 -0.45 15.25
N VAL A 601 -2.33 -0.12 14.42
CA VAL A 601 -2.39 -0.54 13.00
C VAL A 601 -2.73 0.60 12.03
N GLY A 602 -3.29 1.70 12.53
CA GLY A 602 -3.66 2.89 11.77
C GLY A 602 -4.92 2.75 10.92
N LEU A 603 -5.70 1.69 11.12
CA LEU A 603 -6.98 1.45 10.44
C LEU A 603 -8.13 2.15 11.18
N PRO A 604 -9.24 2.49 10.50
CA PRO A 604 -10.39 3.14 11.14
C PRO A 604 -10.89 2.40 12.39
N ALA A 605 -11.14 3.13 13.47
CA ALA A 605 -11.57 2.53 14.75
C ALA A 605 -12.48 3.47 15.56
N THR A 606 -13.25 2.89 16.49
CA THR A 606 -14.05 3.62 17.48
C THR A 606 -13.67 3.15 18.90
N GLY A 607 -13.31 4.06 19.81
CA GLY A 607 -12.99 3.71 21.21
C GLY A 607 -11.71 4.32 21.78
N GLU A 608 -11.21 3.76 22.89
CA GLU A 608 -9.94 4.16 23.52
C GLU A 608 -8.73 3.60 22.77
N GLY A 609 -7.57 4.25 22.88
CA GLY A 609 -6.33 3.81 22.20
C GLY A 609 -6.24 4.26 20.74
N THR A 610 -6.99 5.29 20.36
CA THR A 610 -7.06 5.80 18.99
C THR A 610 -6.10 6.96 18.74
N ALA A 611 -5.69 7.12 17.48
CA ALA A 611 -5.04 8.29 16.93
C ALA A 611 -5.95 8.94 15.87
N THR A 612 -5.50 10.03 15.26
CA THR A 612 -6.20 10.69 14.16
C THR A 612 -5.31 10.76 12.93
N VAL A 613 -5.90 10.60 11.75
CA VAL A 613 -5.24 10.82 10.47
C VAL A 613 -6.08 11.78 9.64
N LEU A 614 -5.41 12.61 8.85
CA LEU A 614 -6.06 13.51 7.91
C LEU A 614 -6.40 12.77 6.62
N VAL A 615 -7.65 12.82 6.20
CA VAL A 615 -8.14 12.24 4.94
C VAL A 615 -8.79 13.31 4.07
N ARG A 616 -8.90 13.06 2.77
CA ARG A 616 -9.68 13.90 1.85
C ARG A 616 -11.19 13.66 2.05
N GLU A 617 -12.00 14.70 1.93
CA GLU A 617 -13.47 14.56 2.03
C GLU A 617 -14.10 13.91 0.80
N ALA A 618 -13.50 14.12 -0.37
CA ALA A 618 -13.93 13.52 -1.62
C ALA A 618 -12.73 13.24 -2.54
N TRP A 619 -12.78 12.12 -3.25
CA TRP A 619 -11.84 11.83 -4.32
C TRP A 619 -12.25 12.54 -5.62
N ASP A 620 -11.30 13.21 -6.24
CA ASP A 620 -11.42 13.73 -7.60
C ASP A 620 -10.68 12.77 -8.53
N ALA A 621 -11.38 12.21 -9.52
CA ALA A 621 -10.81 11.25 -10.46
C ALA A 621 -9.82 11.89 -11.47
N SER A 622 -9.54 13.19 -11.35
CA SER A 622 -8.51 13.86 -12.14
C SER A 622 -7.10 13.34 -11.77
N LEU A 623 -6.34 12.97 -12.80
CA LEU A 623 -4.92 12.62 -12.65
C LEU A 623 -4.09 13.91 -12.60
N PRO A 624 -2.94 13.90 -11.90
CA PRO A 624 -2.00 15.01 -11.96
C PRO A 624 -1.44 15.16 -13.38
N ASP A 625 -1.21 16.40 -13.80
CA ASP A 625 -0.48 16.70 -15.02
C ASP A 625 1.02 16.51 -14.75
N LEU A 626 1.63 15.53 -15.41
CA LEU A 626 3.05 15.20 -15.26
C LEU A 626 3.87 15.74 -16.44
N ALA A 627 5.08 16.19 -16.16
CA ALA A 627 5.97 16.60 -17.24
C ALA A 627 6.51 15.35 -17.98
N VAL A 628 6.25 15.27 -19.28
CA VAL A 628 6.74 14.17 -20.14
C VAL A 628 8.25 14.29 -20.39
N GLN A 629 8.82 15.48 -20.23
CA GLN A 629 10.24 15.76 -20.47
C GLN A 629 10.98 15.87 -19.14
N ARG A 630 12.09 15.13 -19.00
CA ARG A 630 13.06 15.38 -17.93
C ARG A 630 13.44 16.86 -17.97
N ILE A 631 13.46 17.50 -16.80
CA ILE A 631 14.08 18.82 -16.66
C ILE A 631 15.57 18.64 -17.01
N GLU A 632 15.94 18.90 -18.27
CA GLU A 632 17.34 18.93 -18.69
C GLU A 632 18.02 20.07 -17.93
N ARG A 633 18.94 19.70 -17.04
CA ARG A 633 19.72 20.68 -16.30
C ARG A 633 20.95 21.04 -17.13
N PRO A 634 21.29 22.34 -17.24
CA PRO A 634 22.62 22.68 -17.72
C PRO A 634 23.66 21.97 -16.84
N PRO A 635 24.80 21.53 -17.40
CA PRO A 635 25.88 20.99 -16.60
C PRO A 635 26.18 21.99 -15.48
N ARG A 636 26.24 21.54 -14.23
CA ARG A 636 26.66 22.38 -13.11
C ARG A 636 27.99 23.00 -13.53
N ILE A 637 27.99 24.30 -13.77
CA ILE A 637 29.21 25.05 -14.08
C ILE A 637 30.14 24.74 -12.91
N ALA A 638 31.15 23.91 -13.15
CA ALA A 638 32.21 23.73 -12.18
C ALA A 638 32.83 25.12 -11.96
N PRO A 639 33.28 25.46 -10.73
CA PRO A 639 33.75 26.81 -10.41
C PRO A 639 35.11 27.16 -11.08
N ASN A 640 35.36 26.68 -12.29
CA ASN A 640 36.28 27.24 -13.25
C ASN A 640 35.55 28.35 -14.01
N THR A 641 35.69 29.56 -13.50
CA THR A 641 35.17 30.83 -14.00
C THR A 641 35.50 31.17 -15.48
N GLU A 642 36.29 30.36 -16.17
CA GLU A 642 36.67 30.62 -17.57
C GLU A 642 35.63 30.13 -18.60
N ASP A 643 34.95 29.00 -18.35
CA ASP A 643 34.02 28.43 -19.34
C ASP A 643 32.65 29.13 -19.36
N ALA A 644 32.22 29.68 -18.21
CA ALA A 644 30.97 30.42 -18.09
C ALA A 644 30.99 31.77 -18.85
N LEU A 645 32.18 32.32 -19.11
CA LEU A 645 32.37 33.58 -19.83
C LEU A 645 32.38 33.38 -21.36
N LEU A 646 32.51 32.15 -21.86
CA LEU A 646 32.55 31.84 -23.30
C LEU A 646 31.16 31.65 -23.93
N LEU A 647 30.09 31.55 -23.13
CA LEU A 647 28.71 31.47 -23.63
C LEU A 647 28.14 32.82 -24.11
N GLY A 648 28.98 33.86 -24.19
CA GLY A 648 28.60 35.23 -24.53
C GLY A 648 29.05 35.75 -25.89
N THR A 649 29.57 34.93 -26.81
CA THR A 649 29.87 35.42 -28.17
C THR A 649 28.62 35.31 -29.06
N PRO A 650 28.08 36.41 -29.58
CA PRO A 650 27.08 36.34 -30.64
C PRO A 650 27.75 35.70 -31.86
N SER A 651 27.05 34.78 -32.53
CA SER A 651 27.42 34.33 -33.86
C SER A 651 27.42 35.54 -34.80
N GLU A 652 28.60 35.97 -35.26
CA GLU A 652 28.73 36.77 -36.47
C GLU A 652 28.93 35.83 -37.67
N GLU A 653 28.08 36.07 -38.67
CA GLU A 653 27.95 35.46 -40.03
C GLU A 653 27.47 34.01 -40.17
#